data_AF-A0A2V9JRB4-F1
#
_entry.id   AF-A0A2V9JRB4-F1
#
_cell.length_a   1.000
_cell.length_b   1.000
_cell.length_c   1.000
_cell.angle_alpha   90.00
_cell.angle_beta   90.00
_cell.angle_gamma   90.00
#
_symmetry.space_group_name_H-M   'P 1'
#
loop_
_entity.id
_entity.type
_entity.pdbx_description
1 polymer ?
#
loop_
_entity_poly.entity_id
_entity_poly.type
_entity_poly.pdbx_seq_one_letter_code
_entity_poly.pdbx_strand_id
1 'polypeptide(L)'
;MFFWPPIWFAKHRCRHHAIRQNVAATEAAYTVAPGRQNVNPSLTMLKKETLAKPILPIFCLLLAAMASGANLNIPSADGPLTVDGLVDEDIWTQAIALPLQPAGFGTPFPAGGEMRAVVRRGYLCLSARLPETGRVVARSVGRDPVWWREDLVIWTFRFHSSEGRNVSLTLSVNPLGAYRVEPIEAAEDPHWPIGASASISSDSWSTEAAIPVDKLAKIGFVSVERIRVPRPNAPELRWFWPGVNDRFAFQLVTGASTPLPPPVITKDWGLFAPPATPVTTTDPVALELTSVPRQVWTNAERKSLGVEQMWEKTLRSRVMEAALAERSDWERVVTVAGWEKFRDRRIAALKTSFGPFPERTPLRATVTRRFNYSDGFILENIIFESRPGLVITANLYLPAKVTGRIPAIIVVHSHHAPKVQSELQDMGMTWARSGTAVLVMDQLGAGERVQSQPWPRESYYSRYALGMQLDLAGESLMKWMVWDLMRGIDLLLERPYVDPNRIIMLGAVAGGGDPAAVTAALDNRIAAVLPFNFGEAGPEEHYIEGPRRYDFETAYPGWGEWESTRCLRRSIADQFFPWFICASVAPRRFVYSFEISWPNGVEKQPAWARYNKVFDLYGKKDHLDQVEGFGPFPGPGECTNVGVYLRKKIYPILNRWLDVSIPPREYHNLRPDSDLMCLTLEVAAERRPKSASEIAYRMAEERLSAARAKLAPLPAAERLESLRASLKAKLGDIEPNTQGAARIAWTKPFSGFVVEAVELQTAPGLRVPLLLLKPRANSSKRLPVVLGFAQGGKERFLADRKGELAALLKQAIAVCLTDVRGTGETAQGSPVTSLAATELMLGHTALGARLKDARTVLRYLSGRGDIDPGRVGLWGDSFAGANPRGLMLDQSVGQEPGPQHIQQADPLGSLLALLTGLYEDQVRAVAVRRGLLSYLSVLKDRFCYMPQDVIVPGILESADIVDVIAALSPRAVLLEGLVDGRNRSLSTSELEGELGAAQEAYRGAPSRLVVREQVAEPELATWLAGELSR
;
A
#
# COMPACT_ATOMS: atom_id res chain seq x y z
N MET A 1 -7.43 -23.26 -3.91
CA MET A 1 -6.22 -23.00 -4.72
C MET A 1 -5.55 -21.78 -4.14
N PHE A 2 -4.27 -21.85 -3.78
CA PHE A 2 -3.51 -20.70 -3.31
C PHE A 2 -2.58 -20.23 -4.43
N PHE A 3 -2.80 -19.01 -4.92
CA PHE A 3 -1.83 -18.32 -5.79
C PHE A 3 -1.02 -17.33 -4.95
N TRP A 4 0.30 -17.35 -5.15
CA TRP A 4 1.27 -16.51 -4.45
C TRP A 4 1.81 -15.43 -5.40
N PRO A 5 2.25 -14.26 -4.89
CA PRO A 5 2.86 -13.23 -5.73
C PRO A 5 4.18 -13.73 -6.37
N PRO A 6 4.46 -13.45 -7.66
CA PRO A 6 5.52 -14.09 -8.44
C PRO A 6 6.95 -13.59 -8.15
N ILE A 7 7.17 -12.88 -7.04
CA ILE A 7 8.45 -12.22 -6.73
C ILE A 7 9.48 -13.21 -6.17
N TRP A 8 9.06 -14.37 -5.68
CA TRP A 8 9.93 -15.50 -5.32
C TRP A 8 9.54 -16.77 -6.11
N PHE A 9 10.54 -17.61 -6.41
CA PHE A 9 10.46 -18.87 -7.17
C PHE A 9 10.10 -18.80 -8.66
N ALA A 10 11.09 -18.41 -9.47
CA ALA A 10 11.17 -18.83 -10.86
C ALA A 10 11.80 -20.24 -10.99
N LYS A 11 11.02 -21.33 -10.82
CA LYS A 11 11.26 -22.65 -11.46
C LYS A 11 10.18 -23.71 -11.19
N HIS A 12 10.01 -24.60 -12.17
CA HIS A 12 9.18 -25.83 -12.22
C HIS A 12 7.64 -25.65 -12.19
N ARG A 13 6.99 -26.19 -13.24
CA ARG A 13 5.53 -26.39 -13.37
C ARG A 13 5.20 -27.86 -13.16
N CYS A 14 4.00 -28.16 -12.66
CA CYS A 14 3.30 -29.40 -13.02
C CYS A 14 1.78 -29.18 -13.13
N ARG A 15 1.09 -30.05 -13.88
CA ARG A 15 -0.35 -29.98 -14.17
C ARG A 15 -1.17 -30.75 -13.12
N HIS A 16 -2.49 -30.53 -13.05
CA HIS A 16 -3.49 -31.62 -13.06
C HIS A 16 -4.91 -31.16 -13.44
N HIS A 17 -5.82 -32.13 -13.61
CA HIS A 17 -7.17 -31.99 -14.16
C HIS A 17 -8.26 -31.57 -13.15
N ALA A 18 -9.43 -31.20 -13.69
CA ALA A 18 -10.67 -30.97 -12.95
C ALA A 18 -11.67 -32.13 -13.13
N ILE A 19 -12.66 -32.24 -12.22
CA ILE A 19 -13.81 -33.14 -12.32
C ILE A 19 -15.08 -32.33 -12.02
N ARG A 20 -16.12 -32.46 -12.86
CA ARG A 20 -17.48 -31.94 -12.64
C ARG A 20 -18.36 -33.01 -11.99
N GLN A 21 -19.33 -32.62 -11.18
CA GLN A 21 -20.61 -33.34 -11.04
C GLN A 21 -21.79 -32.37 -10.93
N ASN A 22 -22.95 -32.78 -11.44
CA ASN A 22 -24.20 -32.02 -11.44
C ASN A 22 -25.16 -32.57 -10.38
N VAL A 23 -26.03 -31.73 -9.82
CA VAL A 23 -27.38 -32.11 -9.35
C VAL A 23 -28.36 -31.03 -9.79
N ALA A 24 -29.59 -31.42 -10.15
CA ALA A 24 -30.60 -30.55 -10.76
C ALA A 24 -31.69 -30.08 -9.77
N ALA A 25 -32.54 -29.17 -10.23
CA ALA A 25 -33.56 -28.45 -9.44
C ALA A 25 -34.89 -29.20 -9.24
N THR A 26 -35.80 -28.60 -8.48
CA THR A 26 -37.26 -28.70 -8.71
C THR A 26 -37.97 -27.45 -8.19
N GLU A 27 -39.06 -27.02 -8.84
CA GLU A 27 -39.86 -25.82 -8.52
C GLU A 27 -41.31 -26.16 -8.13
N ALA A 28 -41.95 -25.33 -7.31
CA ALA A 28 -43.37 -24.91 -7.35
C ALA A 28 -43.61 -23.89 -6.20
N ALA A 29 -44.03 -22.62 -6.36
CA ALA A 29 -45.06 -21.94 -7.17
C ALA A 29 -46.48 -21.97 -6.55
N TYR A 30 -47.07 -20.79 -6.24
CA TYR A 30 -48.53 -20.48 -6.24
C TYR A 30 -48.85 -18.98 -6.03
N THR A 31 -50.12 -18.57 -6.21
CA THR A 31 -50.59 -17.25 -6.71
C THR A 31 -52.07 -16.96 -6.30
N VAL A 32 -52.70 -15.76 -6.29
CA VAL A 32 -52.26 -14.34 -6.47
C VAL A 32 -53.32 -13.30 -5.94
N ALA A 33 -52.86 -12.26 -5.23
CA ALA A 33 -53.40 -10.86 -5.18
C ALA A 33 -54.87 -10.57 -4.68
N PRO A 34 -55.54 -9.41 -4.97
CA PRO A 34 -55.39 -8.13 -4.22
C PRO A 34 -56.68 -7.25 -3.96
N GLY A 35 -56.52 -6.10 -3.28
CA GLY A 35 -57.43 -4.90 -3.29
C GLY A 35 -56.93 -3.79 -2.34
N ARG A 36 -56.69 -2.51 -2.73
CA ARG A 36 -57.58 -1.35 -3.08
C ARG A 36 -58.41 -0.80 -1.88
N GLN A 37 -58.63 0.51 -1.67
CA GLN A 37 -58.51 1.71 -2.55
C GLN A 37 -58.28 3.06 -1.77
N ASN A 38 -58.19 4.20 -2.48
CA ASN A 38 -57.77 5.55 -1.98
C ASN A 38 -58.93 6.52 -1.62
N VAL A 39 -58.64 7.60 -0.86
CA VAL A 39 -59.23 8.97 -1.00
C VAL A 39 -58.18 10.06 -0.65
N ASN A 40 -58.32 11.28 -1.18
CA ASN A 40 -57.46 12.51 -1.07
C ASN A 40 -58.39 13.75 -1.38
N PRO A 41 -58.02 15.07 -1.51
CA PRO A 41 -56.77 15.83 -1.22
C PRO A 41 -57.04 17.27 -0.62
N SER A 42 -56.18 18.27 -0.96
CA SER A 42 -56.32 19.76 -0.86
C SER A 42 -55.88 20.44 0.45
N LEU A 43 -55.24 21.63 0.49
CA LEU A 43 -54.68 22.65 -0.47
C LEU A 43 -53.65 23.54 0.34
N THR A 44 -52.84 24.53 -0.10
CA THR A 44 -52.69 25.35 -1.33
C THR A 44 -51.19 25.48 -1.77
N MET A 45 -50.55 26.66 -1.72
CA MET A 45 -49.19 26.97 -2.23
C MET A 45 -48.60 28.27 -1.63
N LEU A 46 -47.29 28.49 -1.79
CA LEU A 46 -46.73 29.76 -2.31
C LEU A 46 -45.35 29.51 -2.98
N LYS A 47 -45.00 30.27 -4.03
CA LYS A 47 -43.82 30.06 -4.91
C LYS A 47 -42.76 31.17 -4.81
N LYS A 48 -41.52 30.83 -5.15
CA LYS A 48 -40.58 31.67 -5.93
C LYS A 48 -39.70 30.78 -6.81
N GLU A 49 -39.30 31.25 -7.98
CA GLU A 49 -38.59 30.46 -9.01
C GLU A 49 -37.36 31.18 -9.54
N THR A 50 -36.29 30.41 -9.80
CA THR A 50 -35.28 30.73 -10.83
C THR A 50 -34.71 29.44 -11.41
N LEU A 51 -35.04 29.17 -12.67
CA LEU A 51 -34.28 28.34 -13.64
C LEU A 51 -33.83 26.93 -13.19
N ALA A 52 -34.80 26.05 -12.97
CA ALA A 52 -34.60 24.61 -13.21
C ALA A 52 -35.16 24.22 -14.59
N LYS A 53 -34.40 23.46 -15.39
CA LYS A 53 -34.86 22.83 -16.64
C LYS A 53 -34.92 21.29 -16.46
N PRO A 54 -35.78 20.59 -17.22
CA PRO A 54 -36.89 19.91 -16.54
C PRO A 54 -36.72 18.39 -16.36
N ILE A 55 -36.21 17.96 -15.20
CA ILE A 55 -36.19 16.54 -14.81
C ILE A 55 -37.58 16.06 -14.31
N LEU A 56 -38.38 16.96 -13.72
CA LEU A 56 -39.64 16.63 -13.04
C LEU A 56 -40.78 16.04 -13.91
N PRO A 57 -41.04 16.50 -15.15
CA PRO A 57 -42.19 16.01 -15.94
C PRO A 57 -42.09 14.52 -16.30
N ILE A 58 -40.89 14.06 -16.64
CA ILE A 58 -40.60 12.67 -17.01
C ILE A 58 -40.77 11.75 -15.80
N PHE A 59 -40.35 12.20 -14.62
CA PHE A 59 -40.44 11.45 -13.37
C PHE A 59 -41.90 11.12 -12.99
N CYS A 60 -42.82 12.08 -13.18
CA CYS A 60 -44.25 11.87 -12.90
C CYS A 60 -44.93 10.94 -13.93
N LEU A 61 -44.52 11.01 -15.20
CA LEU A 61 -45.05 10.14 -16.26
C LEU A 61 -44.68 8.66 -16.06
N LEU A 62 -43.44 8.38 -15.67
CA LEU A 62 -43.00 7.01 -15.35
C LEU A 62 -43.71 6.45 -14.11
N LEU A 63 -43.88 7.25 -13.04
CA LEU A 63 -44.62 6.83 -11.85
C LEU A 63 -46.10 6.54 -12.12
N ALA A 64 -46.74 7.28 -13.04
CA ALA A 64 -48.11 6.98 -13.48
C ALA A 64 -48.22 5.66 -14.27
N ALA A 65 -47.23 5.35 -15.11
CA ALA A 65 -47.16 4.10 -15.87
C ALA A 65 -46.98 2.86 -14.98
N MET A 66 -46.23 2.99 -13.87
CA MET A 66 -46.04 1.91 -12.89
C MET A 66 -47.35 1.43 -12.27
N ALA A 67 -48.37 2.29 -12.17
CA ALA A 67 -49.66 1.97 -11.56
C ALA A 67 -50.70 1.36 -12.52
N SER A 68 -50.43 1.35 -13.84
CA SER A 68 -51.39 0.95 -14.88
C SER A 68 -51.01 -0.35 -15.62
N GLY A 69 -49.86 -0.94 -15.32
CA GLY A 69 -49.35 -2.12 -16.05
C GLY A 69 -48.87 -1.79 -17.47
N ALA A 70 -48.47 -0.55 -17.72
CA ALA A 70 -48.00 -0.12 -19.03
C ALA A 70 -46.56 -0.60 -19.31
N ASN A 71 -46.31 -1.06 -20.54
CA ASN A 71 -44.97 -1.43 -20.99
C ASN A 71 -44.08 -0.18 -21.17
N LEU A 72 -42.81 -0.31 -20.80
CA LEU A 72 -41.74 0.60 -21.19
C LEU A 72 -41.44 0.37 -22.67
N ASN A 73 -41.99 1.24 -23.52
CA ASN A 73 -41.66 1.27 -24.93
C ASN A 73 -40.22 1.76 -25.10
N ILE A 74 -39.29 0.84 -25.39
CA ILE A 74 -37.92 1.21 -25.75
C ILE A 74 -37.98 1.71 -27.22
N PRO A 75 -37.68 2.99 -27.47
CA PRO A 75 -37.92 3.63 -28.76
C PRO A 75 -36.97 3.09 -29.83
N SER A 76 -37.41 3.12 -31.09
CA SER A 76 -36.54 2.90 -32.23
C SER A 76 -35.99 4.25 -32.71
N ALA A 77 -34.68 4.36 -32.90
CA ALA A 77 -34.03 5.55 -33.45
C ALA A 77 -33.02 5.19 -34.53
N ASP A 78 -32.90 6.06 -35.53
CA ASP A 78 -31.94 5.96 -36.63
C ASP A 78 -30.94 7.12 -36.56
N GLY A 79 -29.66 6.83 -36.70
CA GLY A 79 -28.58 7.82 -36.54
C GLY A 79 -27.18 7.18 -36.51
N PRO A 80 -26.11 7.97 -36.43
CA PRO A 80 -24.79 7.47 -36.04
C PRO A 80 -24.86 6.88 -34.62
N LEU A 81 -24.02 5.88 -34.37
CA LEU A 81 -23.69 5.35 -33.04
C LEU A 81 -22.41 4.54 -33.16
N THR A 82 -21.45 4.76 -32.27
CA THR A 82 -20.23 3.97 -32.14
C THR A 82 -20.11 3.48 -30.70
N VAL A 83 -19.97 2.17 -30.47
CA VAL A 83 -19.77 1.62 -29.12
C VAL A 83 -18.31 1.83 -28.72
N ASP A 84 -18.00 3.01 -28.20
CA ASP A 84 -16.68 3.37 -27.66
C ASP A 84 -16.71 3.80 -26.19
N GLY A 85 -17.89 3.95 -25.60
CA GLY A 85 -18.12 4.32 -24.21
C GLY A 85 -18.31 5.83 -23.98
N LEU A 86 -18.27 6.67 -25.01
CA LEU A 86 -18.61 8.09 -24.96
C LEU A 86 -20.11 8.28 -25.23
N VAL A 87 -20.88 8.57 -24.17
CA VAL A 87 -22.33 8.79 -24.29
C VAL A 87 -22.60 10.25 -24.66
N ASP A 88 -22.27 10.61 -25.91
CA ASP A 88 -22.37 11.99 -26.42
C ASP A 88 -23.10 12.17 -27.77
N GLU A 89 -23.39 11.12 -28.56
CA GLU A 89 -24.14 11.32 -29.81
C GLU A 89 -25.65 11.55 -29.60
N ASP A 90 -26.27 12.31 -30.51
CA ASP A 90 -27.68 12.71 -30.45
C ASP A 90 -28.69 11.56 -30.31
N ILE A 91 -28.33 10.33 -30.72
CA ILE A 91 -29.20 9.16 -30.56
C ILE A 91 -29.51 8.88 -29.08
N TRP A 92 -28.58 9.20 -28.17
CA TRP A 92 -28.80 9.07 -26.74
C TRP A 92 -29.81 10.08 -26.17
N THR A 93 -30.18 11.13 -26.91
CA THR A 93 -31.29 12.03 -26.55
C THR A 93 -32.67 11.44 -26.88
N GLN A 94 -32.73 10.48 -27.81
CA GLN A 94 -33.93 9.77 -28.23
C GLN A 94 -34.14 8.47 -27.44
N ALA A 95 -33.12 8.01 -26.72
CA ALA A 95 -33.15 6.81 -25.87
C ALA A 95 -34.00 7.00 -24.60
N ILE A 96 -34.63 5.93 -24.11
CA ILE A 96 -35.42 6.00 -22.87
C ILE A 96 -34.54 5.90 -21.63
N ALA A 97 -34.78 6.80 -20.66
CA ALA A 97 -34.02 6.91 -19.42
C ALA A 97 -34.46 5.92 -18.34
N LEU A 98 -33.48 5.27 -17.72
CA LEU A 98 -33.61 4.32 -16.61
C LEU A 98 -32.88 4.93 -15.39
N PRO A 99 -33.52 5.86 -14.64
CA PRO A 99 -32.85 6.62 -13.58
C PRO A 99 -32.55 5.76 -12.34
N LEU A 100 -31.26 5.61 -12.02
CA LEU A 100 -30.78 4.75 -10.92
C LEU A 100 -31.13 5.33 -9.54
N GLN A 101 -31.94 4.60 -8.77
CA GLN A 101 -32.36 4.98 -7.43
C GLN A 101 -31.42 4.39 -6.35
N PRO A 102 -31.06 5.16 -5.30
CA PRO A 102 -30.20 4.67 -4.22
C PRO A 102 -30.93 3.68 -3.31
N ALA A 103 -30.24 2.60 -2.93
CA ALA A 103 -30.79 1.60 -2.01
C ALA A 103 -30.80 2.09 -0.54
N GLY A 104 -31.75 2.97 -0.21
CA GLY A 104 -32.07 3.34 1.18
C GLY A 104 -31.23 4.46 1.81
N PHE A 105 -30.47 5.24 1.03
CA PHE A 105 -29.60 6.30 1.53
C PHE A 105 -29.86 7.67 0.91
N GLY A 106 -29.61 8.73 1.69
CA GLY A 106 -29.61 10.13 1.22
C GLY A 106 -28.23 10.61 0.77
N THR A 107 -28.14 11.89 0.41
CA THR A 107 -26.87 12.59 0.21
C THR A 107 -26.05 12.57 1.52
N PRO A 108 -24.75 12.25 1.48
CA PRO A 108 -23.77 12.93 0.62
C PRO A 108 -23.01 12.02 -0.37
N PHE A 109 -23.44 10.78 -0.60
CA PHE A 109 -22.79 9.89 -1.57
C PHE A 109 -23.00 10.37 -3.03
N PRO A 110 -22.15 9.93 -3.99
CA PRO A 110 -22.37 10.19 -5.41
C PRO A 110 -23.76 9.76 -5.88
N ALA A 111 -24.31 10.49 -6.86
CA ALA A 111 -25.58 10.10 -7.48
C ALA A 111 -25.44 8.76 -8.22
N GLY A 112 -26.55 8.03 -8.34
CA GLY A 112 -26.56 6.73 -9.04
C GLY A 112 -26.09 6.81 -10.48
N GLY A 113 -26.37 7.94 -11.14
CA GLY A 113 -26.16 8.13 -12.56
C GLY A 113 -27.42 7.85 -13.36
N GLU A 114 -27.26 7.82 -14.67
CA GLU A 114 -28.35 7.54 -15.60
C GLU A 114 -27.94 6.38 -16.51
N MET A 115 -28.88 5.47 -16.77
CA MET A 115 -28.76 4.47 -17.83
C MET A 115 -29.79 4.75 -18.91
N ARG A 116 -29.50 4.42 -20.17
CA ARG A 116 -30.44 4.59 -21.29
C ARG A 116 -30.51 3.35 -22.18
N ALA A 117 -31.63 3.20 -22.88
CA ALA A 117 -31.86 2.13 -23.84
C ALA A 117 -32.55 2.64 -25.12
N VAL A 118 -32.12 2.14 -26.28
CA VAL A 118 -32.72 2.48 -27.60
C VAL A 118 -32.55 1.32 -28.58
N VAL A 119 -33.50 1.13 -29.49
CA VAL A 119 -33.38 0.17 -30.60
C VAL A 119 -32.85 0.90 -31.84
N ARG A 120 -31.67 0.50 -32.31
CA ARG A 120 -31.03 1.04 -33.52
C ARG A 120 -30.75 -0.09 -34.50
N ARG A 121 -31.39 -0.07 -35.68
CA ARG A 121 -31.15 -1.02 -36.80
C ARG A 121 -30.97 -2.48 -36.36
N GLY A 122 -31.93 -3.01 -35.60
CA GLY A 122 -31.91 -4.40 -35.13
C GLY A 122 -31.00 -4.69 -33.93
N TYR A 123 -30.41 -3.68 -33.30
CA TYR A 123 -29.64 -3.80 -32.06
C TYR A 123 -30.31 -3.01 -30.93
N LEU A 124 -30.36 -3.59 -29.73
CA LEU A 124 -30.68 -2.92 -28.48
C LEU A 124 -29.38 -2.31 -27.97
N CYS A 125 -29.28 -0.99 -28.10
CA CYS A 125 -28.16 -0.22 -27.63
C CYS A 125 -28.45 0.29 -26.22
N LEU A 126 -27.49 0.07 -25.33
CA LEU A 126 -27.55 0.37 -23.91
C LEU A 126 -26.41 1.32 -23.56
N SER A 127 -26.64 2.26 -22.66
CA SER A 127 -25.58 3.08 -22.11
C SER A 127 -25.76 3.38 -20.63
N ALA A 128 -24.67 3.72 -19.97
CA ALA A 128 -24.62 4.22 -18.61
C ALA A 128 -23.69 5.43 -18.53
N ARG A 129 -24.10 6.46 -17.80
CA ARG A 129 -23.26 7.62 -17.43
C ARG A 129 -23.31 7.80 -15.91
N LEU A 130 -22.21 7.45 -15.25
CA LEU A 130 -22.13 7.26 -13.81
C LEU A 130 -21.18 8.28 -13.18
N PRO A 131 -21.67 9.24 -12.37
CA PRO A 131 -20.79 10.16 -11.65
C PRO A 131 -20.06 9.41 -10.52
N GLU A 132 -18.75 9.58 -10.48
CA GLU A 132 -17.81 8.91 -9.58
C GLU A 132 -16.61 9.84 -9.32
N THR A 133 -16.77 10.76 -8.37
CA THR A 133 -15.70 11.67 -7.95
C THR A 133 -14.65 10.90 -7.16
N GLY A 134 -13.49 10.63 -7.77
CA GLY A 134 -12.41 9.86 -7.16
C GLY A 134 -11.71 8.98 -8.18
N ARG A 135 -11.65 7.67 -7.91
CA ARG A 135 -11.13 6.66 -8.86
C ARG A 135 -11.99 5.41 -8.82
N VAL A 136 -12.22 4.84 -9.99
CA VAL A 136 -12.88 3.55 -10.18
C VAL A 136 -12.00 2.40 -9.67
N VAL A 137 -12.63 1.25 -9.40
CA VAL A 137 -11.94 -0.02 -9.12
C VAL A 137 -12.28 -0.98 -10.24
N ALA A 138 -11.34 -1.18 -11.14
CA ALA A 138 -11.41 -2.15 -12.22
C ALA A 138 -10.02 -2.77 -12.43
N ARG A 139 -9.97 -3.94 -13.05
CA ARG A 139 -8.72 -4.60 -13.48
C ARG A 139 -8.95 -5.57 -14.64
N SER A 140 -10.14 -6.16 -14.72
CA SER A 140 -10.53 -7.05 -15.80
C SER A 140 -10.62 -6.28 -17.12
N VAL A 141 -10.20 -6.92 -18.21
CA VAL A 141 -10.24 -6.42 -19.59
C VAL A 141 -10.81 -7.49 -20.53
N GLY A 142 -11.46 -7.07 -21.62
CA GLY A 142 -11.98 -7.99 -22.64
C GLY A 142 -13.26 -8.74 -22.25
N ARG A 143 -13.47 -9.91 -22.87
CA ARG A 143 -14.72 -10.68 -22.83
C ARG A 143 -14.70 -11.77 -21.76
N ASP A 144 -15.83 -11.93 -21.08
CA ASP A 144 -16.17 -12.92 -20.05
C ASP A 144 -15.10 -13.11 -18.95
N PRO A 145 -14.61 -12.01 -18.31
CA PRO A 145 -13.53 -12.07 -17.33
C PRO A 145 -13.95 -12.71 -16.00
N VAL A 146 -12.96 -13.15 -15.22
CA VAL A 146 -13.14 -13.59 -13.84
C VAL A 146 -13.20 -12.36 -12.92
N TRP A 147 -14.40 -11.82 -12.75
CA TRP A 147 -14.68 -10.70 -11.86
C TRP A 147 -14.17 -10.92 -10.43
N TRP A 148 -13.57 -9.88 -9.87
CA TRP A 148 -13.36 -9.73 -8.43
C TRP A 148 -14.25 -8.59 -7.91
N ARG A 149 -13.98 -8.04 -6.71
CA ARG A 149 -14.64 -6.80 -6.25
C ARG A 149 -14.15 -5.63 -7.13
N GLU A 150 -14.87 -5.40 -8.22
CA GLU A 150 -14.75 -4.31 -9.19
C GLU A 150 -16.06 -3.52 -9.24
N ASP A 151 -16.00 -2.23 -9.60
CA ASP A 151 -17.20 -1.45 -9.93
C ASP A 151 -17.84 -2.01 -11.21
N LEU A 152 -19.17 -2.10 -11.24
CA LEU A 152 -19.92 -2.73 -12.33
C LEU A 152 -21.22 -1.98 -12.63
N VAL A 153 -21.62 -2.06 -13.90
CA VAL A 153 -23.02 -1.92 -14.31
C VAL A 153 -23.55 -3.26 -14.77
N ILE A 154 -24.83 -3.52 -14.50
CA ILE A 154 -25.50 -4.78 -14.80
C ILE A 154 -26.87 -4.47 -15.41
N TRP A 155 -27.15 -5.00 -16.59
CA TRP A 155 -28.47 -5.05 -17.20
C TRP A 155 -28.99 -6.48 -17.21
N THR A 156 -30.18 -6.73 -16.66
CA THR A 156 -30.83 -8.05 -16.66
C THR A 156 -32.12 -7.99 -17.47
N PHE A 157 -32.22 -8.81 -18.51
CA PHE A 157 -33.42 -8.98 -19.34
C PHE A 157 -34.00 -10.38 -19.15
N ARG A 158 -35.30 -10.47 -18.83
CA ARG A 158 -36.02 -11.75 -18.66
C ARG A 158 -37.20 -11.85 -19.61
N PHE A 159 -37.23 -12.88 -20.44
CA PHE A 159 -38.22 -13.02 -21.51
C PHE A 159 -38.49 -14.48 -21.88
N HIS A 160 -39.58 -14.73 -22.60
CA HIS A 160 -39.86 -16.03 -23.20
C HIS A 160 -39.23 -16.12 -24.59
N SER A 161 -38.44 -17.16 -24.87
CA SER A 161 -37.91 -17.39 -26.22
C SER A 161 -39.01 -17.78 -27.21
N SER A 162 -38.69 -17.79 -28.50
CA SER A 162 -39.54 -18.38 -29.55
C SER A 162 -39.84 -19.88 -29.33
N GLU A 163 -39.01 -20.58 -28.54
CA GLU A 163 -39.22 -21.97 -28.09
C GLU A 163 -40.02 -22.05 -26.77
N GLY A 164 -40.57 -20.94 -26.27
CA GLY A 164 -41.36 -20.87 -25.03
C GLY A 164 -40.58 -20.92 -23.72
N ARG A 165 -39.24 -21.02 -23.77
CA ARG A 165 -38.39 -21.13 -22.56
C ARG A 165 -38.21 -19.79 -21.86
N ASN A 166 -38.18 -19.79 -20.53
CA ASN A 166 -37.75 -18.62 -19.74
C ASN A 166 -36.24 -18.40 -19.95
N VAL A 167 -35.86 -17.26 -20.52
CA VAL A 167 -34.48 -16.80 -20.67
C VAL A 167 -34.23 -15.65 -19.68
N SER A 168 -33.11 -15.67 -18.98
CA SER A 168 -32.59 -14.54 -18.21
C SER A 168 -31.20 -14.20 -18.75
N LEU A 169 -31.11 -13.13 -19.53
CA LEU A 169 -29.87 -12.61 -20.10
C LEU A 169 -29.34 -11.50 -19.19
N THR A 170 -28.14 -11.68 -18.65
CA THR A 170 -27.46 -10.67 -17.83
C THR A 170 -26.21 -10.18 -18.56
N LEU A 171 -26.13 -8.88 -18.83
CA LEU A 171 -24.91 -8.22 -19.31
C LEU A 171 -24.31 -7.41 -18.16
N SER A 172 -23.07 -7.75 -17.78
CA SER A 172 -22.29 -6.98 -16.81
C SER A 172 -21.11 -6.29 -17.51
N VAL A 173 -20.84 -5.01 -17.23
CA VAL A 173 -19.72 -4.25 -17.81
C VAL A 173 -18.98 -3.47 -16.71
N ASN A 174 -17.64 -3.40 -16.78
CA ASN A 174 -16.80 -2.64 -15.83
C ASN A 174 -16.28 -1.31 -16.44
N PRO A 175 -15.65 -0.43 -15.63
CA PRO A 175 -15.02 0.81 -16.10
C PRO A 175 -13.97 0.69 -17.21
N LEU A 176 -13.39 -0.50 -17.43
CA LEU A 176 -12.44 -0.77 -18.52
C LEU A 176 -13.13 -1.33 -19.79
N GLY A 177 -14.46 -1.35 -19.84
CA GLY A 177 -15.22 -1.90 -20.97
C GLY A 177 -15.13 -3.42 -21.09
N ALA A 178 -14.55 -4.10 -20.09
CA ALA A 178 -14.64 -5.53 -19.99
C ALA A 178 -16.09 -5.91 -19.71
N TYR A 179 -16.57 -7.01 -20.30
CA TYR A 179 -17.97 -7.41 -20.18
C TYR A 179 -18.12 -8.91 -20.03
N ARG A 180 -19.18 -9.34 -19.34
CA ARG A 180 -19.62 -10.73 -19.27
C ARG A 180 -21.08 -10.85 -19.68
N VAL A 181 -21.41 -11.91 -20.41
CA VAL A 181 -22.80 -12.28 -20.75
C VAL A 181 -23.15 -13.60 -20.05
N GLU A 182 -24.23 -13.62 -19.28
CA GLU A 182 -24.75 -14.82 -18.62
C GLU A 182 -26.17 -15.15 -19.14
N PRO A 183 -26.50 -16.41 -19.47
CA PRO A 183 -25.64 -17.61 -19.40
C PRO A 183 -24.50 -17.58 -20.43
N ILE A 184 -23.34 -18.13 -20.05
CA ILE A 184 -22.09 -18.09 -20.83
C ILE A 184 -22.25 -18.79 -22.21
N GLU A 185 -23.18 -19.75 -22.31
CA GLU A 185 -23.56 -20.41 -23.56
C GLU A 185 -24.07 -19.43 -24.64
N ALA A 186 -24.69 -18.30 -24.24
CA ALA A 186 -25.08 -17.22 -25.15
C ALA A 186 -23.89 -16.31 -25.54
N ALA A 187 -22.75 -16.44 -24.85
CA ALA A 187 -21.52 -15.73 -25.19
C ALA A 187 -20.66 -16.52 -26.20
N GLU A 188 -20.72 -17.85 -26.18
CA GLU A 188 -19.97 -18.72 -27.09
C GLU A 188 -20.60 -18.82 -28.51
N ASP A 189 -21.84 -18.37 -28.72
CA ASP A 189 -22.50 -18.31 -30.03
C ASP A 189 -21.84 -17.26 -30.97
N PRO A 190 -21.22 -17.65 -32.12
CA PRO A 190 -20.69 -16.70 -33.10
C PRO A 190 -21.76 -15.81 -33.74
N HIS A 191 -23.03 -16.21 -33.67
CA HIS A 191 -24.17 -15.43 -34.13
C HIS A 191 -24.72 -14.48 -33.04
N TRP A 192 -24.03 -14.31 -31.90
CA TRP A 192 -24.37 -13.35 -30.86
C TRP A 192 -23.25 -12.29 -30.67
N PRO A 193 -23.06 -11.37 -31.63
CA PRO A 193 -22.09 -10.29 -31.52
C PRO A 193 -22.56 -9.21 -30.54
N ILE A 194 -22.26 -9.39 -29.26
CA ILE A 194 -22.27 -8.30 -28.28
C ILE A 194 -20.96 -7.52 -28.38
N GLY A 195 -21.07 -6.20 -28.48
CA GLY A 195 -19.99 -5.27 -28.24
C GLY A 195 -20.28 -4.47 -26.97
N ALA A 196 -19.24 -4.18 -26.19
CA ALA A 196 -19.28 -3.21 -25.12
C ALA A 196 -17.95 -2.44 -25.06
N SER A 197 -18.00 -1.18 -24.63
CA SER A 197 -16.81 -0.36 -24.39
C SER A 197 -17.10 0.68 -23.29
N ALA A 198 -16.06 1.27 -22.72
CA ALA A 198 -16.18 2.22 -21.61
C ALA A 198 -15.17 3.35 -21.69
N SER A 199 -15.48 4.48 -21.06
CA SER A 199 -14.64 5.66 -20.94
C SER A 199 -14.63 6.14 -19.48
N ILE A 200 -13.47 6.58 -18.99
CA ILE A 200 -13.30 7.08 -17.62
C ILE A 200 -12.77 8.52 -17.71
N SER A 201 -13.34 9.40 -16.90
CA SER A 201 -12.93 10.78 -16.71
C SER A 201 -12.55 11.02 -15.24
N SER A 202 -12.28 12.27 -14.85
CA SER A 202 -11.91 12.65 -13.48
C SER A 202 -13.08 12.69 -12.49
N ASP A 203 -14.33 12.73 -12.99
CA ASP A 203 -15.54 12.91 -12.18
C ASP A 203 -16.65 11.87 -12.48
N SER A 204 -16.48 11.06 -13.51
CA SER A 204 -17.46 10.08 -13.98
C SER A 204 -16.82 8.98 -14.83
N TRP A 205 -17.53 7.86 -14.97
CA TRP A 205 -17.27 6.90 -16.05
C TRP A 205 -18.56 6.60 -16.80
N SER A 206 -18.42 6.23 -18.06
CA SER A 206 -19.52 5.88 -18.94
C SER A 206 -19.19 4.62 -19.73
N THR A 207 -20.23 3.93 -20.19
CA THR A 207 -20.09 2.72 -20.98
C THR A 207 -21.30 2.54 -21.88
N GLU A 208 -21.07 1.87 -22.99
CA GLU A 208 -22.08 1.52 -23.98
C GLU A 208 -21.98 0.04 -24.31
N ALA A 209 -23.09 -0.54 -24.73
CA ALA A 209 -23.14 -1.88 -25.27
C ALA A 209 -24.25 -2.04 -26.34
N ALA A 210 -24.09 -3.03 -27.21
CA ALA A 210 -25.07 -3.38 -28.23
C ALA A 210 -25.39 -4.88 -28.19
N ILE A 211 -26.69 -5.22 -28.19
CA ILE A 211 -27.21 -6.60 -28.16
C ILE A 211 -28.11 -6.83 -29.39
N PRO A 212 -27.97 -7.91 -30.18
CA PRO A 212 -28.88 -8.20 -31.28
C PRO A 212 -30.33 -8.40 -30.83
N VAL A 213 -31.30 -7.77 -31.51
CA VAL A 213 -32.73 -7.80 -31.14
C VAL A 213 -33.46 -9.05 -31.63
N ASP A 214 -32.97 -9.70 -32.69
CA ASP A 214 -33.49 -11.00 -33.17
C ASP A 214 -33.34 -12.12 -32.11
N LYS A 215 -32.38 -11.95 -31.19
CA LYS A 215 -32.12 -12.84 -30.06
C LYS A 215 -32.94 -12.50 -28.79
N LEU A 216 -33.69 -11.39 -28.80
CA LEU A 216 -34.54 -10.93 -27.70
C LEU A 216 -36.02 -11.05 -28.08
N ALA A 217 -36.88 -11.42 -27.13
CA ALA A 217 -38.32 -11.32 -27.38
C ALA A 217 -38.79 -9.86 -27.39
N LYS A 218 -39.81 -9.56 -28.19
CA LYS A 218 -40.36 -8.19 -28.31
C LYS A 218 -41.00 -7.65 -27.03
N ILE A 219 -41.32 -8.52 -26.06
CA ILE A 219 -41.85 -8.18 -24.75
C ILE A 219 -41.11 -9.01 -23.70
N GLY A 220 -40.76 -8.39 -22.57
CA GLY A 220 -40.10 -9.05 -21.44
C GLY A 220 -40.04 -8.15 -20.22
N PHE A 221 -39.15 -8.46 -19.28
CA PHE A 221 -38.85 -7.66 -18.10
C PHE A 221 -37.39 -7.20 -18.11
N VAL A 222 -37.15 -5.96 -17.67
CA VAL A 222 -35.81 -5.39 -17.51
C VAL A 222 -35.63 -4.87 -16.08
N SER A 223 -34.43 -5.08 -15.53
CA SER A 223 -33.93 -4.40 -14.34
C SER A 223 -32.46 -4.07 -14.52
N VAL A 224 -31.98 -3.04 -13.84
CA VAL A 224 -30.59 -2.58 -13.92
C VAL A 224 -30.01 -2.26 -12.54
N GLU A 225 -28.71 -2.50 -12.38
CA GLU A 225 -27.96 -2.25 -11.15
C GLU A 225 -26.62 -1.55 -11.45
N ARG A 226 -26.22 -0.61 -10.60
CA ARG A 226 -24.83 -0.15 -10.46
C ARG A 226 -24.28 -0.67 -9.14
N ILE A 227 -23.12 -1.30 -9.17
CA ILE A 227 -22.33 -1.68 -7.99
C ILE A 227 -21.08 -0.79 -7.95
N ARG A 228 -20.82 -0.18 -6.79
CA ARG A 228 -19.56 0.50 -6.48
C ARG A 228 -18.95 -0.15 -5.24
N VAL A 229 -17.80 -0.80 -5.39
CA VAL A 229 -17.22 -1.64 -4.32
C VAL A 229 -16.60 -0.81 -3.19
N PRO A 230 -16.40 -1.38 -1.98
CA PRO A 230 -15.97 -0.63 -0.79
C PRO A 230 -14.71 0.22 -1.02
N ARG A 231 -14.69 1.40 -0.38
CA ARG A 231 -13.58 2.37 -0.37
C ARG A 231 -13.24 2.73 1.10
N PRO A 232 -12.09 3.33 1.40
CA PRO A 232 -11.70 3.63 2.79
C PRO A 232 -12.67 4.52 3.58
N ASN A 233 -13.53 5.27 2.88
CA ASN A 233 -14.49 6.22 3.42
C ASN A 233 -15.97 5.82 3.21
N ALA A 234 -16.26 4.69 2.56
CA ALA A 234 -17.61 4.30 2.19
C ALA A 234 -17.73 2.77 1.98
N PRO A 235 -18.82 2.14 2.43
CA PRO A 235 -19.08 0.72 2.15
C PRO A 235 -19.41 0.51 0.66
N GLU A 236 -19.76 -0.73 0.30
CA GLU A 236 -20.32 -1.01 -1.03
C GLU A 236 -21.61 -0.21 -1.24
N LEU A 237 -21.67 0.55 -2.33
CA LEU A 237 -22.85 1.32 -2.72
C LEU A 237 -23.55 0.62 -3.89
N ARG A 238 -24.87 0.49 -3.81
CA ARG A 238 -25.70 -0.09 -4.87
C ARG A 238 -26.86 0.83 -5.21
N TRP A 239 -27.16 0.92 -6.50
CA TRP A 239 -28.32 1.65 -7.04
C TRP A 239 -29.05 0.76 -8.04
N PHE A 240 -30.37 0.88 -8.09
CA PHE A 240 -31.25 0.00 -8.84
C PHE A 240 -32.27 0.79 -9.65
N TRP A 241 -32.76 0.20 -10.75
CA TRP A 241 -34.01 0.61 -11.39
C TRP A 241 -34.76 -0.62 -11.92
N PRO A 242 -36.09 -0.72 -11.76
CA PRO A 242 -36.97 0.26 -11.10
C PRO A 242 -36.89 0.28 -9.57
N GLY A 243 -36.32 -0.76 -8.94
CA GLY A 243 -36.22 -0.91 -7.48
C GLY A 243 -35.47 -2.19 -7.08
N VAL A 244 -35.34 -2.47 -5.78
CA VAL A 244 -34.55 -3.61 -5.26
C VAL A 244 -35.34 -4.91 -5.43
N ASN A 245 -34.86 -5.80 -6.29
CA ASN A 245 -35.56 -7.01 -6.81
C ASN A 245 -36.79 -6.71 -7.70
N ASP A 246 -37.13 -5.44 -7.92
CA ASP A 246 -38.19 -5.05 -8.84
C ASP A 246 -37.73 -5.15 -10.30
N ARG A 247 -38.70 -5.22 -11.22
CA ARG A 247 -38.47 -5.38 -12.66
C ARG A 247 -39.59 -4.70 -13.43
N PHE A 248 -39.26 -4.02 -14.52
CA PHE A 248 -40.23 -3.30 -15.33
C PHE A 248 -40.50 -4.04 -16.64
N ALA A 249 -41.76 -4.10 -17.10
CA ALA A 249 -42.10 -4.74 -18.37
C ALA A 249 -41.63 -3.86 -19.55
N PHE A 250 -40.82 -4.38 -20.47
CA PHE A 250 -40.39 -3.65 -21.67
C PHE A 250 -41.11 -4.15 -22.93
N GLN A 251 -41.18 -3.26 -23.92
CA GLN A 251 -41.58 -3.58 -25.29
C GLN A 251 -40.57 -2.97 -26.27
N LEU A 252 -40.03 -3.78 -27.18
CA LEU A 252 -39.07 -3.34 -28.20
C LEU A 252 -39.81 -2.85 -29.45
N VAL A 253 -39.65 -1.57 -29.79
CA VAL A 253 -40.14 -1.03 -31.06
C VAL A 253 -39.16 -1.39 -32.17
N THR A 254 -39.57 -2.24 -33.10
CA THR A 254 -38.72 -2.68 -34.23
C THR A 254 -39.11 -1.97 -35.53
N GLY A 255 -38.28 -1.04 -36.00
CA GLY A 255 -38.40 -0.46 -37.35
C GLY A 255 -38.14 -1.48 -38.48
N ALA A 256 -38.59 -1.16 -39.70
CA ALA A 256 -38.50 -2.05 -40.87
C ALA A 256 -37.11 -2.05 -41.58
N SER A 257 -36.05 -1.74 -40.84
CA SER A 257 -34.68 -1.59 -41.37
C SER A 257 -33.89 -2.90 -41.34
N THR A 258 -33.07 -3.16 -42.37
CA THR A 258 -32.05 -4.22 -42.35
C THR A 258 -31.14 -4.09 -41.11
N PRO A 259 -30.87 -5.18 -40.36
CA PRO A 259 -29.96 -5.13 -39.22
C PRO A 259 -28.54 -4.66 -39.59
N LEU A 260 -27.96 -3.78 -38.78
CA LEU A 260 -26.60 -3.29 -38.96
C LEU A 260 -25.95 -3.01 -37.58
N PRO A 261 -24.93 -3.77 -37.17
CA PRO A 261 -24.25 -3.51 -35.90
C PRO A 261 -23.63 -2.10 -35.86
N PRO A 262 -23.64 -1.41 -34.71
CA PRO A 262 -22.75 -0.27 -34.51
C PRO A 262 -21.29 -0.75 -34.52
N PRO A 263 -20.33 0.05 -35.02
CA PRO A 263 -18.91 -0.24 -34.84
C PRO A 263 -18.55 -0.27 -33.34
N VAL A 264 -17.57 -1.07 -32.95
CA VAL A 264 -17.13 -1.23 -31.56
C VAL A 264 -15.66 -0.88 -31.47
N ILE A 265 -15.29 0.03 -30.57
CA ILE A 265 -13.91 0.45 -30.33
C ILE A 265 -13.43 -0.12 -28.99
N THR A 266 -12.69 -1.21 -29.07
CA THR A 266 -11.93 -1.75 -27.92
C THR A 266 -10.73 -0.86 -27.63
N LYS A 267 -10.60 -0.38 -26.39
CA LYS A 267 -9.47 0.46 -25.96
C LYS A 267 -8.30 -0.40 -25.49
N ASP A 268 -7.11 -0.12 -26.02
CA ASP A 268 -5.87 -0.67 -25.47
C ASP A 268 -5.45 0.17 -24.25
N TRP A 269 -5.70 -0.37 -23.07
CA TRP A 269 -5.38 0.28 -21.80
C TRP A 269 -3.88 0.24 -21.42
N GLY A 270 -3.03 -0.48 -22.17
CA GLY A 270 -1.60 -0.62 -21.91
C GLY A 270 -0.72 0.37 -22.67
N LEU A 271 -1.19 0.90 -23.81
CA LEU A 271 -0.40 1.78 -24.70
C LEU A 271 -0.34 3.25 -24.24
N PHE A 272 0.48 3.54 -23.22
CA PHE A 272 0.71 4.91 -22.73
C PHE A 272 2.18 5.39 -22.68
N ALA A 273 3.11 4.60 -23.23
CA ALA A 273 4.50 5.00 -23.37
C ALA A 273 4.99 4.82 -24.82
N PRO A 274 5.19 5.90 -25.60
CA PRO A 274 6.11 5.81 -26.73
C PRO A 274 7.49 5.43 -26.16
N PRO A 275 8.22 4.47 -26.78
CA PRO A 275 9.57 4.15 -26.33
C PRO A 275 10.43 5.41 -26.42
N ALA A 276 11.23 5.69 -25.39
CA ALA A 276 12.09 6.87 -25.37
C ALA A 276 13.02 6.83 -26.60
N THR A 277 12.83 7.78 -27.53
CA THR A 277 13.58 7.83 -28.79
C THR A 277 15.08 7.88 -28.47
N PRO A 278 15.88 6.87 -28.86
CA PRO A 278 17.27 6.80 -28.43
C PRO A 278 18.04 7.97 -29.05
N VAL A 279 18.64 8.82 -28.22
CA VAL A 279 19.37 10.01 -28.68
C VAL A 279 20.60 9.57 -29.48
N THR A 280 20.44 9.63 -30.81
CA THR A 280 21.45 9.33 -31.83
C THR A 280 22.41 10.50 -31.99
N THR A 281 23.15 10.78 -30.91
CA THR A 281 24.28 11.71 -30.96
C THR A 281 25.36 11.21 -31.92
N THR A 282 25.83 12.10 -32.79
CA THR A 282 26.96 11.90 -33.70
C THR A 282 28.30 12.37 -33.09
N ASP A 283 28.29 12.84 -31.84
CA ASP A 283 29.47 13.34 -31.14
C ASP A 283 30.50 12.21 -30.89
N PRO A 284 31.73 12.30 -31.43
CA PRO A 284 32.76 11.28 -31.23
C PRO A 284 33.06 10.97 -29.76
N VAL A 285 33.00 11.97 -28.87
CA VAL A 285 33.24 11.77 -27.43
C VAL A 285 32.08 10.98 -26.80
N ALA A 286 30.84 11.27 -27.19
CA ALA A 286 29.67 10.54 -26.70
C ALA A 286 29.56 9.12 -27.27
N LEU A 287 30.14 8.87 -28.45
CA LEU A 287 30.30 7.53 -29.02
C LEU A 287 31.37 6.74 -28.24
N GLU A 288 32.54 7.33 -27.99
CA GLU A 288 33.59 6.69 -27.17
C GLU A 288 33.12 6.33 -25.76
N LEU A 289 32.29 7.18 -25.12
CA LEU A 289 31.70 6.90 -23.81
C LEU A 289 30.91 5.58 -23.75
N THR A 290 30.34 5.11 -24.86
CA THR A 290 29.64 3.81 -24.92
C THR A 290 30.58 2.61 -24.75
N SER A 291 31.87 2.79 -25.04
CA SER A 291 32.93 1.77 -24.92
C SER A 291 33.64 1.75 -23.55
N VAL A 292 33.33 2.70 -22.66
CA VAL A 292 33.91 2.76 -21.31
C VAL A 292 33.46 1.54 -20.49
N PRO A 293 34.38 0.77 -19.87
CA PRO A 293 34.00 -0.34 -19.01
C PRO A 293 33.20 0.15 -17.80
N ARG A 294 31.99 -0.39 -17.63
CA ARG A 294 31.01 0.05 -16.62
C ARG A 294 31.33 -0.40 -15.20
N GLN A 295 32.30 -1.31 -15.04
CA GLN A 295 32.65 -1.99 -13.79
C GLN A 295 34.08 -1.64 -13.39
N VAL A 296 34.27 -1.26 -12.13
CA VAL A 296 35.59 -1.00 -11.54
C VAL A 296 36.33 -2.31 -11.32
N TRP A 297 35.62 -3.35 -10.88
CA TRP A 297 36.20 -4.65 -10.56
C TRP A 297 36.03 -5.67 -11.69
N THR A 298 37.03 -6.53 -11.86
CA THR A 298 36.88 -7.75 -12.67
C THR A 298 35.89 -8.73 -12.01
N ASN A 299 35.32 -9.66 -12.79
CA ASN A 299 34.44 -10.73 -12.24
C ASN A 299 35.13 -11.56 -11.14
N ALA A 300 36.46 -11.70 -11.18
CA ALA A 300 37.23 -12.39 -10.15
C ALA A 300 37.32 -11.57 -8.85
N GLU A 301 37.64 -10.26 -8.94
CA GLU A 301 37.61 -9.34 -7.79
C GLU A 301 36.20 -9.22 -7.21
N ARG A 302 35.16 -9.06 -8.05
CA ARG A 302 33.75 -9.01 -7.63
C ARG A 302 33.37 -10.22 -6.78
N LYS A 303 33.77 -11.43 -7.20
CA LYS A 303 33.53 -12.67 -6.46
C LYS A 303 34.37 -12.76 -5.18
N SER A 304 35.63 -12.33 -5.21
CA SER A 304 36.55 -12.36 -4.07
C SER A 304 36.12 -11.40 -2.94
N LEU A 305 35.75 -10.16 -3.29
CA LEU A 305 35.16 -9.20 -2.37
C LEU A 305 33.72 -9.59 -1.98
N GLY A 306 33.02 -10.29 -2.88
CA GLY A 306 31.59 -10.57 -2.80
C GLY A 306 30.78 -9.28 -2.77
N VAL A 307 31.03 -8.40 -3.76
CA VAL A 307 30.56 -7.01 -3.87
C VAL A 307 29.06 -6.86 -3.65
N GLU A 308 28.31 -7.81 -4.20
CA GLU A 308 26.86 -7.87 -4.19
C GLU A 308 26.35 -7.99 -2.74
N GLN A 309 26.85 -8.99 -2.01
CA GLN A 309 26.52 -9.19 -0.59
C GLN A 309 27.26 -8.23 0.37
N MET A 310 27.97 -7.20 -0.11
CA MET A 310 28.87 -6.41 0.75
C MET A 310 28.11 -5.62 1.81
N TRP A 311 27.03 -4.92 1.45
CA TRP A 311 26.16 -4.22 2.41
C TRP A 311 25.45 -5.20 3.36
N GLU A 312 24.98 -6.34 2.84
CA GLU A 312 24.36 -7.40 3.63
C GLU A 312 25.32 -7.97 4.69
N LYS A 313 26.58 -8.24 4.33
CA LYS A 313 27.61 -8.73 5.26
C LYS A 313 27.89 -7.73 6.38
N THR A 314 28.05 -6.44 6.06
CA THR A 314 28.25 -5.39 7.07
C THR A 314 27.05 -5.25 8.00
N LEU A 315 25.82 -5.40 7.49
CA LEU A 315 24.62 -5.46 8.31
C LEU A 315 24.61 -6.71 9.20
N ARG A 316 24.88 -7.90 8.67
CA ARG A 316 24.93 -9.15 9.45
C ARG A 316 26.00 -9.13 10.55
N SER A 317 27.12 -8.43 10.35
CA SER A 317 28.10 -8.17 11.43
C SER A 317 27.47 -7.37 12.57
N ARG A 318 26.88 -6.21 12.27
CA ARG A 318 26.22 -5.32 13.26
C ARG A 318 25.06 -6.00 13.98
N VAL A 319 24.29 -6.86 13.29
CA VAL A 319 23.22 -7.67 13.90
C VAL A 319 23.80 -8.73 14.84
N MET A 320 24.89 -9.41 14.45
CA MET A 320 25.58 -10.39 15.31
C MET A 320 26.22 -9.72 16.54
N GLU A 321 26.86 -8.56 16.38
CA GLU A 321 27.40 -7.75 17.47
C GLU A 321 26.32 -7.40 18.50
N ALA A 322 25.14 -6.97 18.03
CA ALA A 322 23.98 -6.71 18.89
C ALA A 322 23.45 -7.98 19.59
N ALA A 323 23.45 -9.13 18.91
CA ALA A 323 23.02 -10.41 19.45
C ALA A 323 23.95 -10.93 20.56
N LEU A 324 25.27 -10.85 20.34
CA LEU A 324 26.29 -11.25 21.32
C LEU A 324 26.30 -10.32 22.55
N ALA A 325 26.06 -9.02 22.34
CA ALA A 325 25.87 -8.08 23.44
C ALA A 325 24.58 -8.34 24.25
N GLU A 326 23.49 -8.76 23.59
CA GLU A 326 22.25 -9.16 24.27
C GLU A 326 22.47 -10.43 25.10
N ARG A 327 23.15 -11.42 24.53
CA ARG A 327 23.53 -12.65 25.20
C ARG A 327 24.34 -12.38 26.47
N SER A 328 25.34 -11.50 26.42
CA SER A 328 26.13 -11.14 27.61
C SER A 328 25.30 -10.44 28.70
N ASP A 329 24.28 -9.65 28.33
CA ASP A 329 23.29 -9.14 29.28
C ASP A 329 22.41 -10.26 29.85
N TRP A 330 22.00 -11.22 29.03
CA TRP A 330 21.09 -12.32 29.36
C TRP A 330 21.72 -13.42 30.25
N GLU A 331 22.99 -13.74 30.02
CA GLU A 331 23.77 -14.68 30.85
C GLU A 331 23.85 -14.22 32.31
N ARG A 332 23.78 -12.89 32.55
CA ARG A 332 23.77 -12.27 33.89
C ARG A 332 22.38 -12.26 34.55
N VAL A 333 21.31 -12.64 33.85
CA VAL A 333 19.95 -12.74 34.40
C VAL A 333 19.80 -14.06 35.16
N VAL A 334 19.90 -14.02 36.49
CA VAL A 334 19.72 -15.20 37.38
C VAL A 334 18.78 -14.94 38.57
N THR A 335 18.15 -13.77 38.65
CA THR A 335 17.16 -13.40 39.67
C THR A 335 16.03 -12.58 39.04
N VAL A 336 14.88 -12.48 39.72
CA VAL A 336 13.77 -11.59 39.29
C VAL A 336 14.26 -10.17 39.06
N ALA A 337 14.93 -9.55 40.04
CA ALA A 337 15.45 -8.19 39.91
C ALA A 337 16.46 -8.03 38.75
N GLY A 338 17.23 -9.08 38.42
CA GLY A 338 18.09 -9.10 37.23
C GLY A 338 17.28 -9.12 35.93
N TRP A 339 16.21 -9.92 35.87
CA TRP A 339 15.28 -9.94 34.74
C TRP A 339 14.52 -8.62 34.59
N GLU A 340 14.02 -8.03 35.68
CA GLU A 340 13.29 -6.76 35.63
C GLU A 340 14.19 -5.62 35.15
N LYS A 341 15.43 -5.54 35.62
CA LYS A 341 16.44 -4.60 35.10
C LYS A 341 16.75 -4.83 33.60
N PHE A 342 16.76 -6.09 33.15
CA PHE A 342 16.92 -6.44 31.73
C PHE A 342 15.69 -6.04 30.89
N ARG A 343 14.49 -6.24 31.44
CA ARG A 343 13.18 -5.98 30.83
C ARG A 343 12.88 -4.49 30.70
N ASP A 344 13.01 -3.74 31.79
CA ASP A 344 12.48 -2.38 31.87
C ASP A 344 13.28 -1.41 31.00
N ARG A 345 14.59 -1.62 30.83
CA ARG A 345 15.40 -0.92 29.81
C ARG A 345 14.83 -1.09 28.40
N ARG A 346 14.47 -2.32 28.05
CA ARG A 346 14.02 -2.71 26.69
C ARG A 346 12.56 -2.32 26.44
N ILE A 347 11.69 -2.38 27.45
CA ILE A 347 10.32 -1.83 27.38
C ILE A 347 10.34 -0.30 27.31
N ALA A 348 11.23 0.39 28.03
CA ALA A 348 11.42 1.84 27.87
C ALA A 348 11.89 2.21 26.46
N ALA A 349 12.81 1.42 25.87
CA ALA A 349 13.23 1.63 24.48
C ALA A 349 12.11 1.37 23.46
N LEU A 350 11.32 0.31 23.62
CA LEU A 350 10.15 0.02 22.77
C LEU A 350 9.09 1.14 22.85
N LYS A 351 8.84 1.69 24.05
CA LYS A 351 7.98 2.88 24.22
C LYS A 351 8.59 4.12 23.55
N THR A 352 9.91 4.27 23.60
CA THR A 352 10.64 5.39 22.97
C THR A 352 10.63 5.31 21.44
N SER A 353 10.69 4.12 20.84
CA SER A 353 10.67 3.96 19.38
C SER A 353 9.30 4.25 18.74
N PHE A 354 8.20 4.16 19.51
CA PHE A 354 6.88 4.62 19.09
C PHE A 354 6.59 6.09 19.46
N GLY A 355 7.29 6.63 20.47
CA GLY A 355 6.94 7.91 21.08
C GLY A 355 5.58 7.83 21.82
N PRO A 356 4.98 8.99 22.16
CA PRO A 356 3.70 9.01 22.87
C PRO A 356 2.57 8.42 22.00
N PHE A 357 1.70 7.64 22.65
CA PHE A 357 0.38 7.31 22.10
C PHE A 357 -0.55 8.54 22.15
N PRO A 358 -1.61 8.59 21.31
CA PRO A 358 -2.64 9.62 21.40
C PRO A 358 -3.34 9.65 22.78
N GLU A 359 -4.06 10.74 23.06
CA GLU A 359 -4.99 10.78 24.18
C GLU A 359 -6.22 9.89 23.91
N ARG A 360 -6.83 9.35 24.98
CA ARG A 360 -8.07 8.55 24.87
C ARG A 360 -9.29 9.45 24.66
N THR A 361 -9.56 9.83 23.41
CA THR A 361 -10.84 10.43 23.01
C THR A 361 -11.99 9.42 23.17
N PRO A 362 -13.24 9.82 23.45
CA PRO A 362 -14.38 8.89 23.57
C PRO A 362 -14.50 7.92 22.38
N LEU A 363 -14.83 6.64 22.62
CA LEU A 363 -14.92 5.63 21.55
C LEU A 363 -16.00 5.93 20.51
N ARG A 364 -17.03 6.71 20.87
CA ARG A 364 -18.25 6.95 20.07
C ARG A 364 -18.85 5.64 19.52
N ALA A 365 -18.78 4.57 20.30
CA ALA A 365 -19.15 3.23 19.86
C ALA A 365 -20.64 3.13 19.51
N THR A 366 -20.98 2.31 18.52
CA THR A 366 -22.36 2.11 18.08
C THR A 366 -22.54 0.69 17.58
N VAL A 367 -23.60 0.01 18.03
CA VAL A 367 -24.01 -1.30 17.50
C VAL A 367 -24.89 -1.04 16.29
N THR A 368 -24.38 -1.32 15.09
CA THR A 368 -25.07 -1.01 13.83
C THR A 368 -26.03 -2.12 13.39
N ARG A 369 -25.74 -3.37 13.78
CA ARG A 369 -26.64 -4.53 13.67
C ARG A 369 -26.48 -5.43 14.89
N ARG A 370 -27.56 -6.10 15.30
CA ARG A 370 -27.54 -7.12 16.36
C ARG A 370 -28.40 -8.31 15.95
N PHE A 371 -27.78 -9.48 15.84
CA PHE A 371 -28.43 -10.71 15.40
C PHE A 371 -28.51 -11.73 16.55
N ASN A 372 -29.63 -12.44 16.62
CA ASN A 372 -29.82 -13.61 17.48
C ASN A 372 -30.45 -14.72 16.63
N TYR A 373 -29.63 -15.61 16.08
CA TYR A 373 -30.08 -16.73 15.25
C TYR A 373 -30.66 -17.90 16.07
N SER A 374 -30.92 -17.71 17.38
CA SER A 374 -31.22 -18.76 18.38
C SER A 374 -30.11 -19.82 18.55
N ASP A 375 -28.95 -19.61 17.93
CA ASP A 375 -27.77 -20.49 17.95
C ASP A 375 -26.95 -20.43 19.24
N GLY A 376 -27.53 -20.00 20.37
CA GLY A 376 -26.84 -19.90 21.66
C GLY A 376 -25.80 -18.77 21.76
N PHE A 377 -25.63 -17.96 20.71
CA PHE A 377 -24.84 -16.73 20.71
C PHE A 377 -25.64 -15.56 20.13
N ILE A 378 -25.17 -14.34 20.39
CA ILE A 378 -25.60 -13.07 19.80
C ILE A 378 -24.40 -12.49 19.07
N LEU A 379 -24.64 -11.90 17.90
CA LEU A 379 -23.64 -11.15 17.13
C LEU A 379 -24.01 -9.65 17.18
N GLU A 380 -23.12 -8.82 17.70
CA GLU A 380 -23.18 -7.35 17.57
C GLU A 380 -22.14 -6.88 16.55
N ASN A 381 -22.58 -6.18 15.50
CA ASN A 381 -21.69 -5.47 14.59
C ASN A 381 -21.46 -4.08 15.16
N ILE A 382 -20.20 -3.75 15.45
CA ILE A 382 -19.82 -2.54 16.18
C ILE A 382 -18.94 -1.68 15.29
N ILE A 383 -19.24 -0.39 15.28
CA ILE A 383 -18.34 0.67 14.83
C ILE A 383 -17.86 1.47 16.05
N PHE A 384 -16.58 1.86 16.07
CA PHE A 384 -16.04 2.82 17.05
C PHE A 384 -14.82 3.56 16.48
N GLU A 385 -14.31 4.56 17.20
CA GLU A 385 -13.14 5.37 16.82
C GLU A 385 -11.99 5.15 17.82
N SER A 386 -10.79 4.78 17.35
CA SER A 386 -9.59 4.75 18.20
C SER A 386 -8.97 6.14 18.36
N ARG A 387 -9.19 7.00 17.36
CA ARG A 387 -8.82 8.42 17.28
C ARG A 387 -9.83 9.12 16.36
N PRO A 388 -10.05 10.43 16.48
CA PRO A 388 -11.11 11.14 15.75
C PRO A 388 -11.10 10.87 14.24
N GLY A 389 -12.21 10.35 13.71
CA GLY A 389 -12.39 10.08 12.27
C GLY A 389 -11.70 8.82 11.73
N LEU A 390 -10.83 8.14 12.49
CA LEU A 390 -10.34 6.80 12.12
C LEU A 390 -11.25 5.73 12.72
N VAL A 391 -12.07 5.15 11.86
CA VAL A 391 -13.03 4.12 12.24
C VAL A 391 -12.35 2.74 12.39
N ILE A 392 -12.80 2.00 13.40
CA ILE A 392 -12.64 0.55 13.54
C ILE A 392 -14.03 -0.10 13.41
N THR A 393 -14.09 -1.19 12.66
CA THR A 393 -15.25 -2.07 12.57
C THR A 393 -14.95 -3.42 13.21
N ALA A 394 -15.90 -3.99 13.94
CA ALA A 394 -15.69 -5.21 14.69
C ALA A 394 -16.97 -6.04 14.86
N ASN A 395 -16.82 -7.37 14.81
CA ASN A 395 -17.87 -8.29 15.22
C ASN A 395 -17.62 -8.69 16.68
N LEU A 396 -18.57 -8.38 17.57
CA LEU A 396 -18.58 -8.83 18.96
C LEU A 396 -19.58 -9.98 19.12
N TYR A 397 -19.06 -11.19 19.28
CA TYR A 397 -19.84 -12.38 19.59
C TYR A 397 -20.03 -12.48 21.11
N LEU A 398 -21.27 -12.67 21.55
CA LEU A 398 -21.66 -12.74 22.96
C LEU A 398 -22.46 -14.02 23.23
N PRO A 399 -22.40 -14.60 24.44
CA PRO A 399 -23.33 -15.65 24.85
C PRO A 399 -24.79 -15.17 24.73
N ALA A 400 -25.71 -16.02 24.27
CA ALA A 400 -27.14 -15.64 24.16
C ALA A 400 -27.81 -15.36 25.52
N LYS A 401 -27.20 -15.81 26.62
CA LYS A 401 -27.50 -15.41 28.00
C LYS A 401 -26.17 -15.14 28.70
N VAL A 402 -26.00 -13.95 29.26
CA VAL A 402 -24.80 -13.57 30.02
C VAL A 402 -25.15 -13.55 31.51
N THR A 403 -24.35 -14.22 32.33
CA THR A 403 -24.59 -14.39 33.78
C THR A 403 -23.33 -14.05 34.57
N GLY A 404 -23.43 -13.07 35.48
CA GLY A 404 -22.26 -12.56 36.21
C GLY A 404 -21.28 -11.82 35.31
N ARG A 405 -19.97 -11.96 35.59
CA ARG A 405 -18.90 -11.48 34.71
C ARG A 405 -18.28 -12.62 33.92
N ILE A 406 -18.10 -12.41 32.62
CA ILE A 406 -17.56 -13.38 31.66
C ILE A 406 -16.16 -12.99 31.17
N PRO A 407 -15.31 -13.97 30.80
CA PRO A 407 -14.05 -13.71 30.12
C PRO A 407 -14.28 -13.09 28.73
N ALA A 408 -13.25 -12.44 28.20
CA ALA A 408 -13.27 -11.87 26.85
C ALA A 408 -11.99 -12.22 26.06
N ILE A 409 -12.13 -12.54 24.78
CA ILE A 409 -11.04 -12.79 23.84
C ILE A 409 -11.05 -11.69 22.78
N ILE A 410 -9.93 -11.00 22.59
CA ILE A 410 -9.67 -10.20 21.38
C ILE A 410 -8.93 -11.10 20.38
N VAL A 411 -9.49 -11.24 19.18
CA VAL A 411 -8.85 -11.97 18.07
C VAL A 411 -8.22 -10.97 17.12
N VAL A 412 -6.89 -11.00 17.02
CA VAL A 412 -6.12 -10.18 16.10
C VAL A 412 -5.87 -11.00 14.84
N HIS A 413 -6.76 -10.86 13.85
CA HIS A 413 -6.77 -11.69 12.64
C HIS A 413 -5.53 -11.47 11.75
N SER A 414 -5.26 -12.41 10.85
CA SER A 414 -4.09 -12.37 9.96
C SER A 414 -4.22 -11.33 8.84
N HIS A 415 -3.11 -10.91 8.24
CA HIS A 415 -3.13 -10.12 7.01
C HIS A 415 -3.54 -10.93 5.75
N HIS A 416 -3.89 -12.22 5.89
CA HIS A 416 -4.42 -13.03 4.79
C HIS A 416 -5.91 -12.77 4.53
N ALA A 417 -6.72 -12.60 5.59
CA ALA A 417 -8.16 -12.35 5.46
C ALA A 417 -8.76 -11.58 6.66
N PRO A 418 -9.72 -10.67 6.43
CA PRO A 418 -10.40 -9.88 7.46
C PRO A 418 -11.50 -10.65 8.19
N LYS A 419 -12.21 -9.98 9.12
CA LYS A 419 -13.14 -10.58 10.10
C LYS A 419 -14.27 -11.46 9.55
N VAL A 420 -14.58 -11.38 8.26
CA VAL A 420 -15.57 -12.26 7.59
C VAL A 420 -15.10 -13.71 7.40
N GLN A 421 -13.79 -13.99 7.49
CA GLN A 421 -13.24 -15.30 7.14
C GLN A 421 -13.71 -16.40 8.11
N SER A 422 -13.94 -17.59 7.56
CA SER A 422 -14.63 -18.71 8.22
C SER A 422 -14.04 -19.14 9.57
N GLU A 423 -12.72 -19.17 9.73
CA GLU A 423 -12.11 -19.55 11.00
C GLU A 423 -12.41 -18.51 12.10
N LEU A 424 -12.45 -17.22 11.75
CA LEU A 424 -12.78 -16.14 12.68
C LEU A 424 -14.26 -16.18 13.10
N GLN A 425 -15.15 -16.52 12.17
CA GLN A 425 -16.55 -16.78 12.48
C GLN A 425 -16.68 -17.98 13.45
N ASP A 426 -16.06 -19.11 13.12
CA ASP A 426 -16.10 -20.33 13.95
C ASP A 426 -15.53 -20.06 15.35
N MET A 427 -14.42 -19.31 15.45
CA MET A 427 -13.83 -18.86 16.72
C MET A 427 -14.83 -18.03 17.53
N GLY A 428 -15.40 -16.99 16.92
CA GLY A 428 -16.39 -16.11 17.56
C GLY A 428 -17.60 -16.88 18.08
N MET A 429 -18.21 -17.70 17.24
CA MET A 429 -19.40 -18.48 17.58
C MET A 429 -19.12 -19.58 18.61
N THR A 430 -17.99 -20.29 18.51
CA THR A 430 -17.67 -21.43 19.39
C THR A 430 -17.37 -20.98 20.83
N TRP A 431 -16.59 -19.91 21.02
CA TRP A 431 -16.32 -19.36 22.36
C TRP A 431 -17.53 -18.59 22.93
N ALA A 432 -18.32 -17.90 22.10
CA ALA A 432 -19.57 -17.25 22.55
C ALA A 432 -20.62 -18.25 23.05
N ARG A 433 -20.79 -19.38 22.35
CA ARG A 433 -21.62 -20.51 22.84
C ARG A 433 -21.05 -21.17 24.11
N SER A 434 -19.82 -20.85 24.49
CA SER A 434 -19.10 -21.36 25.67
C SER A 434 -18.88 -20.25 26.72
N GLY A 435 -19.79 -19.28 26.81
CA GLY A 435 -19.82 -18.29 27.89
C GLY A 435 -18.80 -17.15 27.79
N THR A 436 -18.08 -17.01 26.68
CA THR A 436 -16.97 -16.04 26.52
C THR A 436 -17.32 -14.96 25.50
N ALA A 437 -17.04 -13.68 25.78
CA ALA A 437 -17.16 -12.62 24.77
C ALA A 437 -16.01 -12.72 23.76
N VAL A 438 -16.25 -12.58 22.46
CA VAL A 438 -15.20 -12.60 21.43
C VAL A 438 -15.29 -11.38 20.55
N LEU A 439 -14.26 -10.55 20.54
CA LEU A 439 -14.14 -9.36 19.70
C LEU A 439 -13.19 -9.63 18.54
N VAL A 440 -13.72 -9.67 17.31
CA VAL A 440 -12.94 -9.75 16.07
C VAL A 440 -12.99 -8.37 15.39
N MET A 441 -11.89 -7.62 15.45
CA MET A 441 -11.78 -6.28 14.86
C MET A 441 -11.04 -6.32 13.54
N ASP A 442 -11.48 -5.58 12.53
CA ASP A 442 -10.66 -5.39 11.33
C ASP A 442 -9.36 -4.63 11.71
N GLN A 443 -8.23 -5.25 11.43
CA GLN A 443 -6.93 -4.60 11.52
C GLN A 443 -6.80 -3.48 10.49
N LEU A 444 -5.88 -2.54 10.73
CA LEU A 444 -5.64 -1.44 9.79
C LEU A 444 -5.14 -2.00 8.44
N GLY A 445 -5.73 -1.51 7.34
CA GLY A 445 -5.51 -2.01 5.98
C GLY A 445 -6.36 -3.22 5.59
N ALA A 446 -7.20 -3.78 6.46
CA ALA A 446 -8.00 -4.98 6.20
C ALA A 446 -9.52 -4.73 6.24
N GLY A 447 -10.27 -5.53 5.49
CA GLY A 447 -11.74 -5.57 5.56
C GLY A 447 -12.39 -4.22 5.22
N GLU A 448 -13.28 -3.74 6.09
CA GLU A 448 -13.93 -2.43 5.94
C GLU A 448 -12.96 -1.26 6.21
N ARG A 449 -11.72 -1.54 6.61
CA ARG A 449 -10.62 -0.58 6.85
C ARG A 449 -9.54 -0.66 5.77
N VAL A 450 -9.85 -1.26 4.62
CA VAL A 450 -9.04 -1.23 3.38
C VAL A 450 -8.51 0.18 3.11
N GLN A 451 -7.24 0.28 2.69
CA GLN A 451 -6.63 1.57 2.32
C GLN A 451 -6.43 1.70 0.80
N SER A 452 -6.18 0.60 0.09
CA SER A 452 -6.02 0.55 -1.38
C SER A 452 -7.27 -0.09 -2.04
N GLN A 453 -7.15 -1.05 -2.95
CA GLN A 453 -8.28 -1.68 -3.65
C GLN A 453 -8.76 -2.94 -2.92
N PRO A 454 -10.07 -3.28 -2.93
CA PRO A 454 -10.65 -4.39 -2.16
C PRO A 454 -10.38 -5.79 -2.77
N TRP A 455 -9.13 -6.07 -3.14
CA TRP A 455 -8.67 -7.29 -3.81
C TRP A 455 -8.06 -8.32 -2.84
N PRO A 456 -7.84 -9.58 -3.26
CA PRO A 456 -7.23 -10.61 -2.40
C PRO A 456 -5.86 -10.19 -1.86
N ARG A 457 -5.59 -10.55 -0.59
CA ARG A 457 -4.39 -10.17 0.17
C ARG A 457 -4.09 -8.66 0.20
N GLU A 458 -5.08 -7.78 0.01
CA GLU A 458 -4.94 -6.31 0.06
C GLU A 458 -4.16 -5.80 1.29
N SER A 459 -4.41 -6.35 2.49
CA SER A 459 -3.67 -5.96 3.71
C SER A 459 -2.17 -6.31 3.68
N TYR A 460 -1.71 -7.15 2.75
CA TYR A 460 -0.29 -7.39 2.48
C TYR A 460 0.32 -6.21 1.70
N TYR A 461 -0.41 -5.67 0.71
CA TYR A 461 0.15 -4.68 -0.23
C TYR A 461 -0.03 -3.22 0.21
N SER A 462 -1.13 -2.87 0.89
CA SER A 462 -1.36 -1.50 1.34
C SER A 462 -0.66 -1.16 2.67
N ARG A 463 -0.36 -2.15 3.51
CA ARG A 463 0.47 -1.96 4.71
C ARG A 463 1.89 -1.50 4.39
N TYR A 464 2.48 -1.96 3.29
CA TYR A 464 3.80 -1.49 2.83
C TYR A 464 3.79 0.02 2.54
N ALA A 465 2.82 0.49 1.74
CA ALA A 465 2.67 1.92 1.44
C ALA A 465 2.34 2.76 2.69
N LEU A 466 1.39 2.30 3.51
CA LEU A 466 1.00 2.98 4.73
C LEU A 466 2.13 3.03 5.77
N GLY A 467 2.94 1.97 5.90
CA GLY A 467 4.11 1.93 6.77
C GLY A 467 5.09 3.05 6.44
N MET A 468 5.44 3.20 5.15
CA MET A 468 6.31 4.29 4.68
C MET A 468 5.71 5.69 4.93
N GLN A 469 4.40 5.86 4.73
CA GLN A 469 3.71 7.14 4.98
C GLN A 469 3.71 7.50 6.48
N LEU A 470 3.44 6.52 7.35
CA LEU A 470 3.47 6.72 8.81
C LEU A 470 4.90 7.00 9.30
N ASP A 471 5.89 6.27 8.77
CA ASP A 471 7.31 6.53 9.05
C ASP A 471 7.66 7.99 8.74
N LEU A 472 7.36 8.51 7.54
CA LEU A 472 7.66 9.91 7.17
C LEU A 472 7.05 10.94 8.14
N ALA A 473 5.84 10.68 8.63
CA ALA A 473 5.15 11.53 9.61
C ALA A 473 5.74 11.49 11.03
N GLY A 474 6.59 10.51 11.36
CA GLY A 474 7.06 10.27 12.72
C GLY A 474 6.13 9.37 13.54
N GLU A 475 5.39 8.50 12.87
CA GLU A 475 4.52 7.47 13.44
C GLU A 475 5.02 6.07 13.01
N SER A 476 4.27 5.01 13.31
CA SER A 476 4.52 3.69 12.73
C SER A 476 3.23 2.86 12.64
N LEU A 477 3.19 1.92 11.70
CA LEU A 477 2.04 1.03 11.52
C LEU A 477 1.76 0.19 12.78
N MET A 478 2.82 -0.37 13.40
CA MET A 478 2.69 -1.10 14.67
C MET A 478 2.10 -0.23 15.79
N LYS A 479 2.59 1.02 15.96
CA LYS A 479 2.03 1.96 16.95
C LYS A 479 0.53 2.17 16.75
N TRP A 480 0.09 2.28 15.50
CA TRP A 480 -1.33 2.48 15.19
C TRP A 480 -2.17 1.23 15.45
N MET A 481 -1.68 0.05 15.09
CA MET A 481 -2.36 -1.23 15.37
C MET A 481 -2.42 -1.54 16.87
N VAL A 482 -1.33 -1.29 17.61
CA VAL A 482 -1.30 -1.41 19.09
C VAL A 482 -2.28 -0.46 19.74
N TRP A 483 -2.38 0.79 19.27
CA TRP A 483 -3.37 1.74 19.79
C TRP A 483 -4.81 1.28 19.51
N ASP A 484 -5.09 0.82 18.30
CA ASP A 484 -6.41 0.27 17.95
C ASP A 484 -6.78 -0.93 18.87
N LEU A 485 -5.83 -1.80 19.19
CA LEU A 485 -6.02 -2.92 20.13
C LEU A 485 -6.23 -2.43 21.58
N MET A 486 -5.47 -1.45 22.07
CA MET A 486 -5.69 -0.84 23.39
C MET A 486 -7.09 -0.20 23.52
N ARG A 487 -7.60 0.41 22.44
CA ARG A 487 -8.95 0.97 22.38
C ARG A 487 -10.03 -0.11 22.23
N GLY A 488 -9.72 -1.26 21.62
CA GLY A 488 -10.57 -2.46 21.66
C GLY A 488 -10.69 -3.09 23.05
N ILE A 489 -9.64 -3.04 23.87
CA ILE A 489 -9.70 -3.40 25.30
C ILE A 489 -10.60 -2.41 26.06
N ASP A 490 -10.49 -1.11 25.77
CA ASP A 490 -11.37 -0.09 26.37
C ASP A 490 -12.85 -0.35 26.01
N LEU A 491 -13.17 -0.72 24.76
CA LEU A 491 -14.53 -1.07 24.30
C LEU A 491 -15.11 -2.26 25.08
N LEU A 492 -14.30 -3.27 25.38
CA LEU A 492 -14.73 -4.42 26.19
C LEU A 492 -14.94 -4.03 27.65
N LEU A 493 -14.11 -3.15 28.21
CA LEU A 493 -14.21 -2.69 29.60
C LEU A 493 -15.39 -1.74 29.85
N GLU A 494 -15.91 -1.06 28.82
CA GLU A 494 -17.20 -0.34 28.91
C GLU A 494 -18.41 -1.28 29.06
N ARG A 495 -18.26 -2.60 28.82
CA ARG A 495 -19.33 -3.58 29.02
C ARG A 495 -19.30 -4.11 30.48
N PRO A 496 -20.31 -3.84 31.33
CA PRO A 496 -20.25 -4.14 32.77
C PRO A 496 -20.22 -5.65 33.12
N TYR A 497 -20.52 -6.50 32.14
CA TYR A 497 -20.45 -7.96 32.23
C TYR A 497 -19.11 -8.57 31.79
N VAL A 498 -18.16 -7.78 31.28
CA VAL A 498 -16.80 -8.28 31.00
C VAL A 498 -15.98 -8.28 32.29
N ASP A 499 -15.19 -9.33 32.49
CA ASP A 499 -14.25 -9.41 33.60
C ASP A 499 -12.90 -8.75 33.24
N PRO A 500 -12.50 -7.63 33.90
CA PRO A 500 -11.23 -6.97 33.61
C PRO A 500 -10.01 -7.85 33.88
N ASN A 501 -10.13 -8.92 34.68
CA ASN A 501 -9.03 -9.83 35.01
C ASN A 501 -8.95 -11.05 34.07
N ARG A 502 -9.87 -11.18 33.10
CA ARG A 502 -9.93 -12.31 32.17
C ARG A 502 -10.05 -11.86 30.70
N ILE A 503 -9.28 -10.83 30.35
CA ILE A 503 -9.07 -10.40 28.97
C ILE A 503 -7.90 -11.18 28.37
N ILE A 504 -8.19 -11.90 27.30
CA ILE A 504 -7.25 -12.72 26.53
C ILE A 504 -7.01 -12.04 25.18
N MET A 505 -5.79 -12.08 24.67
CA MET A 505 -5.52 -11.68 23.28
C MET A 505 -4.85 -12.81 22.51
N LEU A 506 -5.47 -13.17 21.39
CA LEU A 506 -5.05 -14.25 20.52
C LEU A 506 -4.71 -13.64 19.16
N GLY A 507 -3.43 -13.69 18.79
CA GLY A 507 -2.91 -13.16 17.54
C GLY A 507 -2.72 -14.27 16.52
N ALA A 508 -3.32 -14.11 15.34
CA ALA A 508 -3.31 -15.10 14.27
C ALA A 508 -1.96 -15.21 13.53
N VAL A 509 -1.82 -16.32 12.80
CA VAL A 509 -0.57 -16.87 12.26
C VAL A 509 0.27 -16.00 11.31
N ALA A 510 -0.28 -14.94 10.71
CA ALA A 510 0.47 -14.06 9.82
C ALA A 510 0.05 -12.60 9.99
N GLY A 511 0.91 -11.76 10.58
CA GLY A 511 0.60 -10.34 10.83
C GLY A 511 -0.46 -10.08 11.91
N GLY A 512 -0.72 -11.06 12.79
CA GLY A 512 -1.62 -10.97 13.93
C GLY A 512 -0.95 -11.27 15.27
N GLY A 513 -0.01 -12.21 15.32
CA GLY A 513 0.80 -12.51 16.52
C GLY A 513 1.71 -11.37 16.96
N ASP A 514 2.34 -10.67 16.03
CA ASP A 514 3.23 -9.54 16.28
C ASP A 514 2.51 -8.34 16.97
N PRO A 515 1.40 -7.78 16.46
CA PRO A 515 0.66 -6.73 17.17
C PRO A 515 0.03 -7.22 18.47
N ALA A 516 -0.36 -8.50 18.59
CA ALA A 516 -0.83 -9.08 19.84
C ALA A 516 0.29 -9.11 20.91
N ALA A 517 1.49 -9.57 20.56
CA ALA A 517 2.64 -9.62 21.48
C ALA A 517 3.10 -8.22 21.90
N VAL A 518 3.25 -7.28 20.95
CA VAL A 518 3.65 -5.90 21.25
C VAL A 518 2.60 -5.18 22.11
N THR A 519 1.31 -5.37 21.84
CA THR A 519 0.25 -4.80 22.69
C THR A 519 0.27 -5.42 24.08
N ALA A 520 0.48 -6.74 24.21
CA ALA A 520 0.61 -7.39 25.52
C ALA A 520 1.86 -6.93 26.30
N ALA A 521 2.97 -6.61 25.63
CA ALA A 521 4.15 -6.02 26.26
C ALA A 521 3.91 -4.59 26.78
N LEU A 522 2.94 -3.86 26.22
CA LEU A 522 2.69 -2.44 26.51
C LEU A 522 1.42 -2.17 27.33
N ASP A 523 0.44 -3.08 27.33
CA ASP A 523 -0.80 -3.01 28.11
C ASP A 523 -0.86 -4.17 29.12
N ASN A 524 -1.00 -3.83 30.40
CA ASN A 524 -0.99 -4.78 31.52
C ASN A 524 -2.36 -5.43 31.77
N ARG A 525 -3.43 -4.97 31.13
CA ARG A 525 -4.82 -5.46 31.31
C ARG A 525 -5.08 -6.81 30.63
N ILE A 526 -4.18 -7.22 29.74
CA ILE A 526 -4.23 -8.53 29.07
C ILE A 526 -3.70 -9.59 30.04
N ALA A 527 -4.58 -10.50 30.47
CA ALA A 527 -4.30 -11.54 31.46
C ALA A 527 -3.59 -12.77 30.87
N ALA A 528 -3.82 -13.04 29.58
CA ALA A 528 -3.11 -14.05 28.78
C ALA A 528 -2.93 -13.59 27.33
N VAL A 529 -1.78 -13.90 26.73
CA VAL A 529 -1.52 -13.66 25.30
C VAL A 529 -1.06 -14.94 24.57
N LEU A 530 -1.56 -15.12 23.35
CA LEU A 530 -1.26 -16.24 22.46
C LEU A 530 -0.90 -15.69 21.07
N PRO A 531 0.36 -15.24 20.84
CA PRO A 531 0.79 -14.67 19.58
C PRO A 531 1.36 -15.77 18.67
N PHE A 532 0.61 -16.19 17.65
CA PHE A 532 1.11 -17.17 16.69
C PHE A 532 2.22 -16.59 15.80
N ASN A 533 3.20 -17.43 15.51
CA ASN A 533 4.31 -17.16 14.58
C ASN A 533 5.09 -15.86 14.88
N PHE A 534 5.31 -15.57 16.17
CA PHE A 534 6.16 -14.48 16.67
C PHE A 534 7.05 -14.94 17.85
N GLY A 535 8.16 -14.24 18.11
CA GLY A 535 9.16 -14.64 19.12
C GLY A 535 10.45 -15.14 18.48
N GLU A 536 10.49 -16.41 18.06
CA GLU A 536 11.45 -16.96 17.09
C GLU A 536 10.74 -18.01 16.22
N ALA A 537 9.55 -17.66 15.72
CA ALA A 537 8.51 -18.61 15.32
C ALA A 537 7.97 -18.43 13.88
N GLY A 538 8.74 -17.85 12.96
CA GLY A 538 8.32 -17.77 11.55
C GLY A 538 8.55 -19.11 10.82
N PRO A 539 7.55 -19.64 10.08
CA PRO A 539 7.70 -20.93 9.40
C PRO A 539 8.70 -20.85 8.23
N GLU A 540 8.86 -19.68 7.61
CA GLU A 540 9.89 -19.40 6.61
C GLU A 540 11.32 -19.63 7.17
N GLU A 541 11.65 -19.05 8.32
CA GLU A 541 12.98 -19.16 8.93
C GLU A 541 13.30 -20.58 9.43
N HIS A 542 12.29 -21.40 9.71
CA HIS A 542 12.46 -22.77 10.22
C HIS A 542 12.51 -23.85 9.12
N TYR A 543 11.91 -23.60 7.96
CA TYR A 543 11.78 -24.61 6.89
C TYR A 543 12.34 -24.20 5.53
N ILE A 544 12.42 -22.90 5.21
CA ILE A 544 12.85 -22.39 3.90
C ILE A 544 14.25 -21.77 3.94
N GLU A 545 14.58 -20.97 4.96
CA GLU A 545 15.91 -20.32 5.07
C GLU A 545 17.05 -21.29 5.44
N GLY A 546 16.73 -22.51 5.90
CA GLY A 546 17.69 -23.48 6.41
C GLY A 546 17.89 -23.37 7.92
N PRO A 547 18.96 -23.98 8.49
CA PRO A 547 19.16 -23.99 9.93
C PRO A 547 19.45 -22.58 10.50
N ARG A 548 18.91 -22.31 11.69
CA ARG A 548 19.07 -21.07 12.45
C ARG A 548 20.54 -20.60 12.47
N ARG A 549 20.78 -19.37 12.00
CA ARG A 549 22.13 -18.79 11.79
C ARG A 549 22.88 -18.41 13.10
N TYR A 550 22.33 -18.77 14.24
CA TYR A 550 22.79 -18.42 15.59
C TYR A 550 22.77 -19.67 16.46
N ASP A 551 23.78 -19.85 17.32
CA ASP A 551 23.83 -20.95 18.28
C ASP A 551 22.69 -20.86 19.31
N PHE A 552 22.45 -21.97 20.04
CA PHE A 552 21.27 -22.13 20.89
C PHE A 552 21.14 -21.06 21.99
N GLU A 553 22.23 -20.50 22.51
CA GLU A 553 22.18 -19.49 23.57
C GLU A 553 21.98 -18.07 23.05
N THR A 554 22.48 -17.78 21.84
CA THR A 554 22.34 -16.47 21.19
C THR A 554 20.92 -16.32 20.63
N ALA A 555 20.17 -15.29 21.06
CA ALA A 555 18.83 -15.01 20.54
C ALA A 555 18.86 -14.49 19.09
N TYR A 556 17.78 -14.72 18.34
CA TYR A 556 17.58 -14.13 17.02
C TYR A 556 17.13 -12.66 17.17
N PRO A 557 17.86 -11.68 16.62
CA PRO A 557 17.44 -10.27 16.68
C PRO A 557 16.29 -9.91 15.72
N GLY A 558 15.95 -10.79 14.79
CA GLY A 558 15.20 -10.48 13.58
C GLY A 558 16.11 -10.08 12.41
N TRP A 559 15.49 -9.88 11.25
CA TRP A 559 16.10 -9.34 10.03
C TRP A 559 15.06 -8.46 9.32
N GLY A 560 15.51 -7.55 8.46
CA GLY A 560 14.61 -6.67 7.73
C GLY A 560 13.84 -7.38 6.62
N GLU A 561 12.55 -7.08 6.51
CA GLU A 561 11.63 -7.51 5.47
C GLU A 561 10.68 -6.35 5.08
N TRP A 562 9.65 -6.65 4.28
CA TRP A 562 8.70 -5.65 3.78
C TRP A 562 7.59 -5.32 4.80
N GLU A 563 7.27 -6.24 5.72
CA GLU A 563 6.22 -6.06 6.74
C GLU A 563 6.76 -5.27 7.94
N SER A 564 6.49 -3.96 7.92
CA SER A 564 6.95 -3.01 8.94
C SER A 564 6.54 -3.37 10.38
N THR A 565 5.52 -4.20 10.58
CA THR A 565 5.09 -4.63 11.92
C THR A 565 6.05 -5.64 12.57
N ARG A 566 6.80 -6.40 11.77
CA ARG A 566 7.92 -7.25 12.26
C ARG A 566 9.24 -6.46 12.36
N CYS A 567 9.47 -5.50 11.46
CA CYS A 567 10.70 -4.71 11.40
C CYS A 567 10.72 -3.47 12.32
N LEU A 568 10.40 -3.64 13.61
CA LEU A 568 10.27 -2.52 14.53
C LEU A 568 11.55 -1.66 14.59
N ARG A 569 11.42 -0.35 14.33
CA ARG A 569 12.51 0.63 14.36
C ARG A 569 13.30 0.54 15.67
N ARG A 570 14.64 0.46 15.57
CA ARG A 570 15.62 0.27 16.67
C ARG A 570 15.55 -1.05 17.46
N SER A 571 14.73 -2.03 17.08
CA SER A 571 14.61 -3.32 17.80
C SER A 571 15.94 -4.05 18.02
N ILE A 572 16.85 -4.01 17.04
CA ILE A 572 18.17 -4.65 17.15
C ILE A 572 19.12 -3.76 17.96
N ALA A 573 19.14 -2.44 17.69
CA ALA A 573 20.02 -1.49 18.38
C ALA A 573 19.76 -1.37 19.89
N ASP A 574 18.49 -1.32 20.29
CA ASP A 574 18.08 -1.25 21.70
C ASP A 574 17.74 -2.63 22.30
N GLN A 575 17.92 -3.70 21.52
CA GLN A 575 17.80 -5.10 21.91
C GLN A 575 16.44 -5.56 22.44
N PHE A 576 15.33 -4.94 21.99
CA PHE A 576 13.99 -5.48 22.20
C PHE A 576 13.63 -6.50 21.12
N PHE A 577 14.41 -7.58 21.04
CA PHE A 577 14.24 -8.67 20.08
C PHE A 577 12.85 -9.35 20.22
N PRO A 578 12.33 -10.05 19.20
CA PRO A 578 10.96 -10.56 19.24
C PRO A 578 10.70 -11.57 20.37
N TRP A 579 11.67 -12.44 20.71
CA TRP A 579 11.58 -13.32 21.90
C TRP A 579 11.38 -12.51 23.19
N PHE A 580 12.09 -11.39 23.32
CA PHE A 580 12.03 -10.55 24.52
C PHE A 580 10.66 -9.91 24.68
N ILE A 581 10.05 -9.46 23.57
CA ILE A 581 8.70 -8.87 23.57
C ILE A 581 7.70 -9.89 24.12
N CYS A 582 7.74 -11.14 23.66
CA CYS A 582 6.92 -12.22 24.21
C CYS A 582 7.22 -12.50 25.70
N ALA A 583 8.49 -12.62 26.09
CA ALA A 583 8.88 -12.90 27.47
C ALA A 583 8.51 -11.77 28.45
N SER A 584 8.45 -10.52 27.98
CA SER A 584 8.21 -9.33 28.81
C SER A 584 6.87 -9.32 29.56
N VAL A 585 5.90 -10.14 29.14
CA VAL A 585 4.59 -10.21 29.78
C VAL A 585 4.63 -10.90 31.15
N ALA A 586 5.66 -11.70 31.42
CA ALA A 586 5.82 -12.46 32.66
C ALA A 586 5.80 -11.53 33.90
N PRO A 587 5.05 -11.88 34.98
CA PRO A 587 4.46 -13.20 35.25
C PRO A 587 3.02 -13.41 34.73
N ARG A 588 2.51 -12.60 33.78
CA ARG A 588 1.20 -12.88 33.13
C ARG A 588 1.31 -14.06 32.17
N ARG A 589 0.17 -14.67 31.83
CA ARG A 589 0.12 -15.95 31.12
C ARG A 589 0.53 -15.82 29.65
N PHE A 590 1.29 -16.77 29.14
CA PHE A 590 1.83 -16.75 27.79
C PHE A 590 1.84 -18.15 27.17
N VAL A 591 1.27 -18.29 25.98
CA VAL A 591 1.44 -19.49 25.15
C VAL A 591 2.45 -19.19 24.06
N TYR A 592 3.50 -19.99 23.95
CA TYR A 592 4.37 -19.96 22.76
C TYR A 592 3.68 -20.69 21.61
N SER A 593 3.20 -19.93 20.62
CA SER A 593 2.26 -20.40 19.61
C SER A 593 2.89 -20.46 18.21
N PHE A 594 2.74 -21.61 17.55
CA PHE A 594 3.24 -21.87 16.20
C PHE A 594 2.17 -22.60 15.37
N GLU A 595 2.00 -22.18 14.12
CA GLU A 595 0.92 -22.63 13.23
C GLU A 595 0.99 -24.12 12.89
N ILE A 596 2.22 -24.63 12.75
CA ILE A 596 2.58 -25.97 12.31
C ILE A 596 3.38 -26.67 13.41
N SER A 597 3.86 -27.90 13.19
CA SER A 597 4.75 -28.55 14.18
C SER A 597 6.14 -27.92 14.18
N TRP A 598 6.79 -27.83 15.34
CA TRP A 598 8.18 -27.37 15.44
C TRP A 598 9.17 -28.37 14.82
N PRO A 599 10.21 -27.92 14.09
CA PRO A 599 11.31 -28.80 13.69
C PRO A 599 11.97 -29.42 14.93
N ASN A 600 11.83 -30.74 15.08
CA ASN A 600 12.32 -31.51 16.24
C ASN A 600 11.71 -31.12 17.60
N GLY A 601 10.54 -30.46 17.61
CA GLY A 601 9.79 -30.10 18.81
C GLY A 601 10.20 -28.78 19.47
N VAL A 602 9.31 -28.26 20.33
CA VAL A 602 9.48 -26.96 21.02
C VAL A 602 10.72 -26.91 21.93
N GLU A 603 11.12 -28.04 22.50
CA GLU A 603 12.31 -28.18 23.36
C GLU A 603 13.65 -27.99 22.61
N LYS A 604 13.62 -27.83 21.29
CA LYS A 604 14.79 -27.45 20.46
C LYS A 604 14.79 -25.98 20.05
N GLN A 605 13.87 -25.17 20.59
CA GLN A 605 13.75 -23.75 20.28
C GLN A 605 14.41 -22.89 21.37
N PRO A 606 15.45 -22.09 21.04
CA PRO A 606 16.13 -21.18 21.98
C PRO A 606 15.19 -20.26 22.77
N ALA A 607 14.18 -19.71 22.09
CA ALA A 607 13.16 -18.90 22.74
C ALA A 607 12.41 -19.67 23.85
N TRP A 608 12.12 -20.96 23.68
CA TRP A 608 11.43 -21.79 24.68
C TRP A 608 12.25 -22.01 25.95
N ALA A 609 13.56 -22.27 25.81
CA ALA A 609 14.47 -22.33 26.95
C ALA A 609 14.54 -20.99 27.69
N ARG A 610 14.57 -19.88 26.94
CA ARG A 610 14.55 -18.51 27.50
C ARG A 610 13.22 -18.20 28.21
N TYR A 611 12.07 -18.55 27.66
CA TYR A 611 10.77 -18.40 28.32
C TYR A 611 10.69 -19.22 29.60
N ASN A 612 11.09 -20.50 29.57
CA ASN A 612 11.12 -21.35 30.76
C ASN A 612 11.93 -20.70 31.88
N LYS A 613 13.14 -20.20 31.58
CA LYS A 613 13.97 -19.46 32.55
C LYS A 613 13.28 -18.21 33.10
N VAL A 614 12.67 -17.37 32.26
CA VAL A 614 11.95 -16.15 32.72
C VAL A 614 10.79 -16.50 33.66
N PHE A 615 9.97 -17.49 33.31
CA PHE A 615 8.81 -17.87 34.12
C PHE A 615 9.22 -18.63 35.40
N ASP A 616 10.35 -19.35 35.40
CA ASP A 616 10.91 -20.00 36.60
C ASP A 616 11.38 -18.99 37.64
N LEU A 617 12.00 -17.87 37.22
CA LEU A 617 12.45 -16.82 38.14
C LEU A 617 11.31 -16.25 38.99
N TYR A 618 10.10 -16.14 38.43
CA TYR A 618 8.90 -15.72 39.15
C TYR A 618 8.21 -16.84 39.95
N GLY A 619 8.70 -18.09 39.89
CA GLY A 619 7.98 -19.25 40.40
C GLY A 619 6.67 -19.52 39.65
N LYS A 620 6.62 -19.17 38.35
CA LYS A 620 5.40 -19.13 37.53
C LYS A 620 5.43 -19.93 36.23
N LYS A 621 6.12 -21.07 36.22
CA LYS A 621 6.01 -22.07 35.13
C LYS A 621 4.57 -22.52 34.85
N ASP A 622 3.67 -22.48 35.84
CA ASP A 622 2.23 -22.74 35.67
C ASP A 622 1.51 -21.72 34.77
N HIS A 623 2.11 -20.56 34.49
CA HIS A 623 1.60 -19.53 33.59
C HIS A 623 2.23 -19.57 32.17
N LEU A 624 3.12 -20.54 31.89
CA LEU A 624 3.71 -20.78 30.58
C LEU A 624 3.13 -22.05 29.95
N ASP A 625 2.84 -22.03 28.65
CA ASP A 625 2.44 -23.22 27.88
C ASP A 625 2.85 -23.08 26.40
N GLN A 626 2.61 -24.08 25.56
CA GLN A 626 2.94 -24.07 24.14
C GLN A 626 1.82 -24.68 23.28
N VAL A 627 1.64 -24.15 22.08
CA VAL A 627 0.70 -24.71 21.08
C VAL A 627 1.35 -24.70 19.71
N GLU A 628 1.63 -25.89 19.20
CA GLU A 628 2.05 -26.14 17.81
C GLU A 628 0.95 -26.81 16.98
N GLY A 629 1.01 -26.69 15.66
CA GLY A 629 0.15 -27.40 14.71
C GLY A 629 0.63 -28.80 14.36
N PHE A 630 0.65 -29.11 13.06
CA PHE A 630 1.14 -30.37 12.52
C PHE A 630 1.70 -30.18 11.09
N GLY A 631 2.66 -31.02 10.71
CA GLY A 631 3.25 -31.01 9.36
C GLY A 631 4.36 -29.96 9.16
N PRO A 632 5.09 -30.05 8.03
CA PRO A 632 6.14 -29.09 7.66
C PRO A 632 5.54 -27.83 7.00
N PHE A 633 6.40 -26.87 6.68
CA PHE A 633 6.07 -25.74 5.80
C PHE A 633 6.76 -25.86 4.42
N PRO A 634 6.06 -25.54 3.32
CA PRO A 634 4.60 -25.50 3.20
C PRO A 634 4.00 -26.90 3.42
N GLY A 635 2.75 -26.98 3.90
CA GLY A 635 2.15 -28.25 4.28
C GLY A 635 0.72 -28.17 4.86
N PRO A 636 0.16 -29.33 5.23
CA PRO A 636 -1.27 -29.48 5.53
C PRO A 636 -1.73 -28.87 6.87
N GLY A 637 -0.82 -28.30 7.65
CA GLY A 637 -1.12 -27.56 8.88
C GLY A 637 -1.39 -26.06 8.68
N GLU A 638 -1.06 -25.50 7.50
CA GLU A 638 -1.33 -24.10 7.17
C GLU A 638 -2.82 -23.76 7.32
N CYS A 639 -3.11 -22.60 7.91
CA CYS A 639 -4.46 -22.09 8.13
C CYS A 639 -4.52 -20.59 7.80
N THR A 640 -5.73 -20.01 7.76
CA THR A 640 -5.84 -18.57 7.46
C THR A 640 -5.69 -17.74 8.73
N ASN A 641 -6.11 -18.25 9.88
CA ASN A 641 -6.11 -17.52 11.15
C ASN A 641 -5.66 -18.37 12.34
N VAL A 642 -6.48 -19.32 12.79
CA VAL A 642 -6.20 -20.33 13.84
C VAL A 642 -7.17 -21.51 13.64
N GLY A 643 -6.71 -22.54 12.94
CA GLY A 643 -7.51 -23.72 12.62
C GLY A 643 -7.95 -24.58 13.82
N VAL A 644 -8.98 -25.40 13.62
CA VAL A 644 -9.62 -26.28 14.63
C VAL A 644 -8.60 -27.07 15.49
N TYR A 645 -7.54 -27.60 14.87
CA TYR A 645 -6.53 -28.39 15.58
C TYR A 645 -5.80 -27.57 16.67
N LEU A 646 -5.45 -26.33 16.35
CA LEU A 646 -4.81 -25.39 17.28
C LEU A 646 -5.78 -24.99 18.40
N ARG A 647 -7.04 -24.70 18.07
CA ARG A 647 -8.07 -24.33 19.05
C ARG A 647 -8.30 -25.42 20.10
N LYS A 648 -8.32 -26.69 19.69
CA LYS A 648 -8.43 -27.85 20.59
C LYS A 648 -7.28 -27.97 21.59
N LYS A 649 -6.05 -27.55 21.23
CA LYS A 649 -4.93 -27.44 22.19
C LYS A 649 -5.07 -26.24 23.13
N ILE A 650 -5.62 -25.13 22.64
CA ILE A 650 -5.83 -23.88 23.42
C ILE A 650 -6.90 -24.04 24.51
N TYR A 651 -7.99 -24.79 24.28
CA TYR A 651 -9.11 -24.90 25.22
C TYR A 651 -8.73 -25.33 26.65
N PRO A 652 -7.99 -26.44 26.90
CA PRO A 652 -7.60 -26.82 28.26
C PRO A 652 -6.67 -25.81 28.93
N ILE A 653 -5.83 -25.11 28.16
CA ILE A 653 -4.92 -24.08 28.66
C ILE A 653 -5.72 -22.88 29.20
N LEU A 654 -6.65 -22.34 28.40
CA LEU A 654 -7.49 -21.21 28.82
C LEU A 654 -8.45 -21.56 29.97
N ASN A 655 -8.94 -22.81 30.02
CA ASN A 655 -9.76 -23.30 31.12
C ASN A 655 -8.98 -23.32 32.44
N ARG A 656 -7.83 -24.02 32.46
CA ARG A 656 -6.91 -24.11 33.63
C ARG A 656 -6.47 -22.73 34.13
N TRP A 657 -6.35 -21.75 33.24
CA TRP A 657 -5.78 -20.45 33.55
C TRP A 657 -6.78 -19.36 33.94
N LEU A 658 -7.93 -19.28 33.27
CA LEU A 658 -8.85 -18.14 33.35
C LEU A 658 -10.32 -18.57 33.40
N ASP A 659 -10.62 -19.84 33.67
CA ASP A 659 -11.99 -20.38 33.73
C ASP A 659 -12.81 -20.09 32.46
N VAL A 660 -12.15 -20.18 31.29
CA VAL A 660 -12.84 -20.25 30.00
C VAL A 660 -13.42 -21.66 29.86
N SER A 661 -14.74 -21.78 29.65
CA SER A 661 -15.36 -23.09 29.48
C SER A 661 -14.89 -23.77 28.20
N ILE A 662 -14.54 -25.05 28.29
CA ILE A 662 -14.14 -25.86 27.13
C ILE A 662 -15.36 -26.08 26.23
N PRO A 663 -15.33 -25.72 24.93
CA PRO A 663 -16.44 -25.96 24.03
C PRO A 663 -16.71 -27.46 23.86
N PRO A 664 -17.96 -27.95 24.04
CA PRO A 664 -18.28 -29.37 23.92
C PRO A 664 -18.17 -29.90 22.48
N ARG A 665 -18.19 -28.99 21.50
CA ARG A 665 -17.86 -29.22 20.09
C ARG A 665 -17.49 -27.88 19.44
N GLU A 666 -16.71 -27.94 18.37
CA GLU A 666 -16.62 -26.82 17.42
C GLU A 666 -18.02 -26.48 16.89
N TYR A 667 -18.31 -25.20 16.67
CA TYR A 667 -19.52 -24.76 16.00
C TYR A 667 -19.17 -24.12 14.66
N HIS A 668 -19.78 -24.64 13.59
CA HIS A 668 -19.63 -24.16 12.23
C HIS A 668 -21.01 -23.95 11.60
N ASN A 669 -21.31 -22.69 11.25
CA ASN A 669 -22.49 -22.29 10.49
C ASN A 669 -22.25 -20.85 10.01
N LEU A 670 -21.62 -20.74 8.83
CA LEU A 670 -21.13 -19.46 8.32
C LEU A 670 -22.28 -18.50 8.04
N ARG A 671 -22.12 -17.26 8.50
CA ARG A 671 -22.98 -16.14 8.15
C ARG A 671 -22.42 -15.49 6.88
N PRO A 672 -23.29 -14.98 5.98
CA PRO A 672 -22.84 -14.25 4.80
C PRO A 672 -22.11 -12.96 5.22
N ASP A 673 -21.16 -12.49 4.39
CA ASP A 673 -20.43 -11.23 4.60
C ASP A 673 -21.35 -10.07 5.01
N SER A 674 -22.54 -9.99 4.42
CA SER A 674 -23.57 -8.97 4.69
C SER A 674 -23.96 -8.85 6.17
N ASP A 675 -23.92 -9.96 6.90
CA ASP A 675 -24.32 -10.04 8.30
C ASP A 675 -23.15 -9.67 9.23
N LEU A 676 -21.94 -9.53 8.68
CA LEU A 676 -20.70 -9.22 9.39
C LEU A 676 -20.16 -7.81 9.06
N MET A 677 -20.66 -7.15 8.01
CA MET A 677 -20.39 -5.74 7.73
C MET A 677 -20.96 -4.84 8.84
N CYS A 678 -20.13 -3.89 9.30
CA CYS A 678 -20.46 -2.97 10.39
C CYS A 678 -20.70 -1.54 9.89
N LEU A 679 -20.04 -1.13 8.81
CA LEU A 679 -20.13 0.21 8.24
C LEU A 679 -21.36 0.31 7.34
N THR A 680 -22.50 0.71 7.92
CA THR A 680 -23.72 0.97 7.15
C THR A 680 -23.65 2.34 6.45
N LEU A 681 -24.58 2.59 5.53
CA LEU A 681 -24.61 3.79 4.69
C LEU A 681 -24.86 5.05 5.51
N GLU A 682 -25.78 4.96 6.47
CA GLU A 682 -26.17 6.03 7.40
C GLU A 682 -24.98 6.40 8.30
N VAL A 683 -24.31 5.38 8.82
CA VAL A 683 -23.14 5.49 9.70
C VAL A 683 -21.94 6.07 8.95
N ALA A 684 -21.70 5.67 7.70
CA ALA A 684 -20.66 6.27 6.85
C ALA A 684 -20.96 7.74 6.52
N ALA A 685 -22.22 8.10 6.27
CA ALA A 685 -22.65 9.48 6.04
C ALA A 685 -22.52 10.37 7.30
N GLU A 686 -22.82 9.82 8.48
CA GLU A 686 -22.67 10.48 9.79
C GLU A 686 -21.19 10.67 10.17
N ARG A 687 -20.40 9.58 10.13
CA ARG A 687 -19.03 9.55 10.67
C ARG A 687 -17.96 10.01 9.69
N ARG A 688 -18.22 9.93 8.37
CA ARG A 688 -17.32 10.34 7.28
C ARG A 688 -15.89 9.81 7.50
N PRO A 689 -15.67 8.48 7.48
CA PRO A 689 -14.40 7.87 7.85
C PRO A 689 -13.25 8.39 6.98
N LYS A 690 -12.12 8.68 7.62
CA LYS A 690 -10.89 9.16 6.96
C LYS A 690 -9.96 7.99 6.65
N SER A 691 -9.14 8.12 5.60
CA SER A 691 -8.01 7.19 5.42
C SER A 691 -6.94 7.45 6.48
N ALA A 692 -6.13 6.43 6.76
CA ALA A 692 -4.97 6.60 7.62
C ALA A 692 -3.93 7.55 7.00
N SER A 693 -3.83 7.58 5.66
CA SER A 693 -2.97 8.53 4.93
C SER A 693 -3.42 9.98 5.08
N GLU A 694 -4.72 10.29 5.08
CA GLU A 694 -5.23 11.66 5.28
C GLU A 694 -4.91 12.17 6.70
N ILE A 695 -5.07 11.32 7.71
CA ILE A 695 -4.73 11.64 9.10
C ILE A 695 -3.21 11.83 9.25
N ALA A 696 -2.41 10.92 8.67
CA ALA A 696 -0.95 11.02 8.68
C ALA A 696 -0.45 12.28 7.95
N TYR A 697 -1.07 12.65 6.82
CA TYR A 697 -0.80 13.88 6.10
C TYR A 697 -0.98 15.11 6.99
N ARG A 698 -2.12 15.23 7.70
CA ARG A 698 -2.38 16.37 8.60
C ARG A 698 -1.40 16.42 9.77
N MET A 699 -1.12 15.27 10.39
CA MET A 699 -0.12 15.18 11.45
C MET A 699 1.28 15.61 10.96
N ALA A 700 1.66 15.26 9.72
CA ALA A 700 2.93 15.65 9.14
C ALA A 700 2.97 17.14 8.73
N GLU A 701 1.88 17.67 8.17
CA GLU A 701 1.70 19.09 7.82
C GLU A 701 1.81 19.99 9.07
N GLU A 702 1.18 19.61 10.17
CA GLU A 702 1.27 20.28 11.47
C GLU A 702 2.70 20.23 12.04
N ARG A 703 3.33 19.04 12.05
CA ARG A 703 4.72 18.83 12.54
C ARG A 703 5.74 19.63 11.72
N LEU A 704 5.59 19.66 10.39
CA LEU A 704 6.45 20.42 9.47
C LEU A 704 6.26 21.94 9.65
N SER A 705 5.03 22.40 9.82
CA SER A 705 4.71 23.79 10.12
C SER A 705 5.36 24.24 11.43
N ALA A 706 5.28 23.43 12.49
CA ALA A 706 5.94 23.70 13.77
C ALA A 706 7.47 23.71 13.66
N ALA A 707 8.08 22.83 12.87
CA ALA A 707 9.51 22.82 12.60
C ALA A 707 9.97 24.10 11.88
N ARG A 708 9.24 24.51 10.82
CA ARG A 708 9.47 25.77 10.10
C ARG A 708 9.32 27.00 11.00
N ALA A 709 8.26 27.05 11.83
CA ALA A 709 8.03 28.14 12.77
C ALA A 709 9.15 28.28 13.82
N LYS A 710 9.72 27.16 14.28
CA LYS A 710 10.88 27.15 15.19
C LYS A 710 12.17 27.68 14.53
N LEU A 711 12.37 27.41 13.24
CA LEU A 711 13.55 27.81 12.47
C LEU A 711 13.46 29.26 11.94
N ALA A 712 12.25 29.77 11.69
CA ALA A 712 12.01 31.10 11.13
C ALA A 712 12.67 32.29 11.88
N PRO A 713 12.63 32.40 13.22
CA PRO A 713 13.22 33.54 13.93
C PRO A 713 14.76 33.49 14.03
N LEU A 714 15.40 32.36 13.70
CA LEU A 714 16.85 32.21 13.83
C LEU A 714 17.59 32.96 12.72
N PRO A 715 18.78 33.54 13.00
CA PRO A 715 19.73 34.00 11.98
C PRO A 715 20.09 32.90 10.98
N ALA A 716 20.43 33.27 9.75
CA ALA A 716 20.61 32.30 8.64
C ALA A 716 21.62 31.17 8.94
N ALA A 717 22.74 31.49 9.60
CA ALA A 717 23.75 30.50 9.98
C ALA A 717 23.25 29.54 11.08
N GLU A 718 22.63 30.07 12.14
CA GLU A 718 22.04 29.27 13.21
C GLU A 718 20.88 28.40 12.70
N ARG A 719 20.10 28.92 11.74
CA ARG A 719 19.03 28.18 11.07
C ARG A 719 19.59 26.99 10.26
N LEU A 720 20.66 27.20 9.50
CA LEU A 720 21.34 26.15 8.74
C LEU A 720 21.92 25.07 9.67
N GLU A 721 22.61 25.46 10.74
CA GLU A 721 23.18 24.50 11.70
C GLU A 721 22.09 23.75 12.49
N SER A 722 21.00 24.42 12.88
CA SER A 722 19.86 23.76 13.53
C SER A 722 19.16 22.76 12.59
N LEU A 723 19.04 23.09 11.30
CA LEU A 723 18.52 22.20 10.26
C LEU A 723 19.47 21.01 10.00
N ARG A 724 20.77 21.24 9.88
CA ARG A 724 21.81 20.20 9.78
C ARG A 724 21.75 19.25 10.98
N ALA A 725 21.63 19.78 12.20
CA ALA A 725 21.54 18.98 13.41
C ALA A 725 20.25 18.13 13.47
N SER A 726 19.09 18.71 13.13
CA SER A 726 17.81 17.99 13.16
C SER A 726 17.75 16.89 12.09
N LEU A 727 18.18 17.18 10.86
CA LEU A 727 18.25 16.21 9.77
C LEU A 727 19.25 15.08 10.07
N LYS A 728 20.43 15.39 10.60
CA LYS A 728 21.43 14.38 11.02
C LYS A 728 20.85 13.42 12.06
N ALA A 729 20.10 13.93 13.03
CA ALA A 729 19.43 13.10 14.05
C ALA A 729 18.36 12.15 13.47
N LYS A 730 17.80 12.45 12.29
CA LYS A 730 16.87 11.57 11.56
C LYS A 730 17.58 10.57 10.65
N LEU A 731 18.66 11.01 9.98
CA LEU A 731 19.43 10.23 9.00
C LEU A 731 20.34 9.17 9.64
N GLY A 732 20.95 9.46 10.79
CA GLY A 732 21.90 8.59 11.48
C GLY A 732 23.37 9.00 11.28
N ASP A 733 24.29 8.03 11.21
CA ASP A 733 25.69 8.30 10.88
C ASP A 733 25.86 8.66 9.39
N ILE A 734 26.07 9.95 9.16
CA ILE A 734 26.30 10.55 7.84
C ILE A 734 27.76 11.02 7.65
N GLU A 735 28.67 10.75 8.59
CA GLU A 735 30.00 11.40 8.59
C GLU A 735 31.00 10.68 7.68
N PRO A 736 31.72 11.42 6.80
CA PRO A 736 32.61 10.81 5.81
C PRO A 736 33.81 10.11 6.44
N ASN A 737 34.25 9.01 5.83
CA ASN A 737 35.45 8.31 6.28
C ASN A 737 36.72 9.07 5.86
N THR A 738 37.31 9.81 6.79
CA THR A 738 38.56 10.58 6.59
C THR A 738 39.82 9.71 6.46
N GLN A 739 39.73 8.41 6.76
CA GLN A 739 40.82 7.43 6.67
C GLN A 739 40.56 6.37 5.58
N GLY A 740 39.65 6.65 4.64
CA GLY A 740 39.27 5.73 3.57
C GLY A 740 40.42 5.47 2.59
N ALA A 741 40.93 4.23 2.58
CA ALA A 741 41.87 3.79 1.57
C ALA A 741 41.22 3.83 0.16
N ALA A 742 41.98 4.32 -0.82
CA ALA A 742 41.55 4.40 -2.21
C ALA A 742 42.57 3.71 -3.13
N ARG A 743 42.08 2.88 -4.06
CA ARG A 743 42.88 2.16 -5.06
C ARG A 743 42.38 2.48 -6.46
N ILE A 744 43.25 2.96 -7.34
CA ILE A 744 42.96 2.97 -8.77
C ILE A 744 43.06 1.50 -9.25
N ALA A 745 41.93 0.90 -9.63
CA ALA A 745 41.85 -0.49 -10.10
C ALA A 745 42.34 -0.61 -11.55
N TRP A 746 42.02 0.37 -12.39
CA TRP A 746 42.56 0.51 -13.74
C TRP A 746 42.46 1.95 -14.26
N THR A 747 43.30 2.29 -15.22
CA THR A 747 43.25 3.57 -15.96
C THR A 747 43.18 3.26 -17.46
N LYS A 748 42.27 3.90 -18.19
CA LYS A 748 42.12 3.70 -19.65
C LYS A 748 42.05 5.03 -20.42
N PRO A 749 42.89 5.22 -21.45
CA PRO A 749 42.81 6.39 -22.33
C PRO A 749 41.75 6.21 -23.43
N PHE A 750 41.08 7.30 -23.76
CA PHE A 750 40.19 7.50 -24.90
C PHE A 750 40.70 8.72 -25.70
N SER A 751 40.12 9.14 -26.83
CA SER A 751 40.75 10.19 -27.64
C SER A 751 40.75 11.55 -26.92
N GLY A 752 39.59 11.96 -26.38
CA GLY A 752 39.41 13.24 -25.68
C GLY A 752 39.53 13.18 -24.15
N PHE A 753 39.56 12.00 -23.54
CA PHE A 753 39.54 11.84 -22.08
C PHE A 753 40.33 10.60 -21.59
N VAL A 754 40.48 10.48 -20.28
CA VAL A 754 41.05 9.32 -19.58
C VAL A 754 40.09 8.94 -18.45
N VAL A 755 39.82 7.65 -18.28
CA VAL A 755 39.00 7.14 -17.17
C VAL A 755 39.91 6.47 -16.14
N GLU A 756 39.87 6.94 -14.90
CA GLU A 756 40.38 6.22 -13.73
C GLU A 756 39.21 5.51 -13.04
N ALA A 757 39.30 4.19 -12.93
CA ALA A 757 38.40 3.41 -12.11
C ALA A 757 38.98 3.29 -10.70
N VAL A 758 38.24 3.75 -9.69
CA VAL A 758 38.71 3.81 -8.30
C VAL A 758 37.78 3.03 -7.39
N GLU A 759 38.39 2.23 -6.52
CA GLU A 759 37.78 1.57 -5.37
C GLU A 759 38.07 2.42 -4.14
N LEU A 760 37.04 2.86 -3.41
CA LEU A 760 37.17 3.72 -2.23
C LEU A 760 36.49 3.08 -1.01
N GLN A 761 37.21 2.93 0.11
CA GLN A 761 36.66 2.36 1.33
C GLN A 761 35.88 3.39 2.17
N THR A 762 34.55 3.30 2.20
CA THR A 762 33.67 4.26 2.90
C THR A 762 33.34 3.86 4.33
N ALA A 763 33.53 2.59 4.70
CA ALA A 763 33.43 2.10 6.08
C ALA A 763 34.23 0.79 6.25
N PRO A 764 34.40 0.26 7.48
CA PRO A 764 34.87 -1.12 7.66
C PRO A 764 34.03 -2.11 6.85
N GLY A 765 34.68 -2.93 6.02
CA GLY A 765 34.02 -3.89 5.13
C GLY A 765 33.31 -3.32 3.90
N LEU A 766 33.14 -2.00 3.76
CA LEU A 766 32.42 -1.37 2.64
C LEU A 766 33.35 -0.59 1.71
N ARG A 767 33.22 -0.87 0.40
CA ARG A 767 33.96 -0.23 -0.69
C ARG A 767 32.97 0.19 -1.77
N VAL A 768 33.04 1.45 -2.22
CA VAL A 768 32.25 1.97 -3.33
C VAL A 768 33.11 2.07 -4.60
N PRO A 769 32.60 1.66 -5.77
CA PRO A 769 33.26 1.90 -7.03
C PRO A 769 32.91 3.30 -7.57
N LEU A 770 33.88 3.96 -8.19
CA LEU A 770 33.68 5.19 -8.96
C LEU A 770 34.50 5.17 -10.26
N LEU A 771 33.99 5.87 -11.27
CA LEU A 771 34.69 6.17 -12.51
C LEU A 771 34.93 7.68 -12.55
N LEU A 772 36.19 8.10 -12.55
CA LEU A 772 36.61 9.49 -12.70
C LEU A 772 37.06 9.71 -14.15
N LEU A 773 36.19 10.32 -14.94
CA LEU A 773 36.43 10.71 -16.32
C LEU A 773 37.12 12.08 -16.32
N LYS A 774 38.38 12.14 -16.75
CA LYS A 774 39.18 13.37 -16.82
C LYS A 774 39.43 13.77 -18.27
N PRO A 775 39.17 15.04 -18.67
CA PRO A 775 39.48 15.52 -20.01
C PRO A 775 40.99 15.56 -20.26
N ARG A 776 41.42 15.32 -21.51
CA ARG A 776 42.83 15.40 -21.94
C ARG A 776 43.28 16.84 -22.19
N ALA A 777 43.17 17.68 -21.17
CA ALA A 777 43.65 19.07 -21.20
C ALA A 777 45.11 19.15 -20.74
N ASN A 778 46.03 19.58 -21.61
CA ASN A 778 47.42 19.89 -21.25
C ASN A 778 47.49 21.18 -20.42
N SER A 779 47.20 21.11 -19.12
CA SER A 779 47.39 22.22 -18.20
C SER A 779 47.83 21.76 -16.82
N SER A 780 48.65 22.55 -16.15
CA SER A 780 49.04 22.38 -14.74
C SER A 780 47.95 22.85 -13.75
N LYS A 781 46.75 23.19 -14.22
CA LYS A 781 45.63 23.66 -13.39
C LYS A 781 44.80 22.47 -12.90
N ARG A 782 44.32 22.58 -11.67
CA ARG A 782 43.33 21.66 -11.08
C ARG A 782 42.01 21.72 -11.85
N LEU A 783 41.42 20.55 -12.09
CA LEU A 783 40.19 20.39 -12.84
C LEU A 783 38.96 20.65 -11.94
N PRO A 784 37.97 21.45 -12.39
CA PRO A 784 36.64 21.45 -11.76
C PRO A 784 36.00 20.07 -11.96
N VAL A 785 35.11 19.66 -11.06
CA VAL A 785 34.52 18.31 -11.07
C VAL A 785 33.01 18.33 -10.85
N VAL A 786 32.28 17.48 -11.59
CA VAL A 786 30.88 17.13 -11.32
C VAL A 786 30.82 15.72 -10.72
N LEU A 787 30.11 15.55 -9.59
CA LEU A 787 29.87 14.26 -8.95
C LEU A 787 28.41 13.82 -9.20
N GLY A 788 28.24 12.70 -9.90
CA GLY A 788 26.94 12.15 -10.32
C GLY A 788 26.43 11.01 -9.44
N PHE A 789 25.13 11.06 -9.08
CA PHE A 789 24.42 10.05 -8.29
C PHE A 789 23.10 9.64 -8.97
N ALA A 790 22.78 8.34 -8.97
CA ALA A 790 21.49 7.76 -9.35
C ALA A 790 21.40 6.30 -8.85
N GLN A 791 20.20 5.73 -8.65
CA GLN A 791 20.07 4.32 -8.23
C GLN A 791 20.58 3.35 -9.30
N GLY A 792 20.38 3.69 -10.58
CA GLY A 792 20.95 2.99 -11.73
C GLY A 792 22.47 3.13 -11.92
N GLY A 793 23.12 3.99 -11.14
CA GLY A 793 24.57 4.06 -11.05
C GLY A 793 25.32 4.52 -12.32
N LYS A 794 26.65 4.33 -12.31
CA LYS A 794 27.58 4.72 -13.41
C LYS A 794 27.17 4.12 -14.76
N GLU A 795 26.57 2.92 -14.74
CA GLU A 795 26.10 2.21 -15.94
C GLU A 795 25.01 2.98 -16.69
N ARG A 796 23.98 3.47 -15.99
CA ARG A 796 22.90 4.26 -16.63
C ARG A 796 23.39 5.64 -17.09
N PHE A 797 24.27 6.30 -16.33
CA PHE A 797 24.92 7.53 -16.79
C PHE A 797 25.68 7.35 -18.11
N LEU A 798 26.50 6.29 -18.23
CA LEU A 798 27.25 6.01 -19.46
C LEU A 798 26.35 5.60 -20.65
N ALA A 799 25.21 4.95 -20.39
CA ALA A 799 24.26 4.56 -21.43
C ALA A 799 23.41 5.75 -21.92
N ASP A 800 22.78 6.47 -20.99
CA ASP A 800 21.71 7.43 -21.27
C ASP A 800 22.21 8.88 -21.35
N ARG A 801 23.18 9.28 -20.51
CA ARG A 801 23.66 10.68 -20.38
C ARG A 801 24.95 10.99 -21.14
N LYS A 802 25.37 10.11 -22.05
CA LYS A 802 26.58 10.23 -22.89
C LYS A 802 26.78 11.61 -23.54
N GLY A 803 25.72 12.30 -23.96
CA GLY A 803 25.81 13.64 -24.55
C GLY A 803 26.18 14.74 -23.55
N GLU A 804 25.59 14.70 -22.36
CA GLU A 804 25.87 15.63 -21.26
C GLU A 804 27.25 15.38 -20.64
N LEU A 805 27.64 14.11 -20.49
CA LEU A 805 29.00 13.72 -20.09
C LEU A 805 30.06 14.26 -21.08
N ALA A 806 29.81 14.14 -22.39
CA ALA A 806 30.68 14.69 -23.42
C ALA A 806 30.74 16.23 -23.38
N ALA A 807 29.62 16.90 -23.12
CA ALA A 807 29.55 18.37 -23.01
C ALA A 807 30.32 18.93 -21.81
N LEU A 808 30.35 18.21 -20.67
CA LEU A 808 31.19 18.55 -19.52
C LEU A 808 32.69 18.35 -19.82
N LEU A 809 33.05 17.18 -20.36
CA LEU A 809 34.45 16.86 -20.69
C LEU A 809 35.05 17.85 -21.71
N LYS A 810 34.27 18.28 -22.71
CA LYS A 810 34.69 19.29 -23.69
C LYS A 810 34.95 20.68 -23.09
N GLN A 811 34.33 21.00 -21.97
CA GLN A 811 34.55 22.25 -21.22
C GLN A 811 35.64 22.11 -20.14
N ALA A 812 36.50 21.10 -20.28
CA ALA A 812 37.60 20.78 -19.35
C ALA A 812 37.14 20.50 -17.89
N ILE A 813 35.90 20.00 -17.72
CA ILE A 813 35.35 19.56 -16.43
C ILE A 813 35.50 18.05 -16.31
N ALA A 814 36.01 17.58 -15.17
CA ALA A 814 36.05 16.15 -14.84
C ALA A 814 34.66 15.68 -14.36
N VAL A 815 34.31 14.42 -14.61
CA VAL A 815 33.07 13.83 -14.10
C VAL A 815 33.39 12.59 -13.27
N CYS A 816 32.94 12.57 -12.03
CA CYS A 816 32.99 11.41 -11.15
C CYS A 816 31.60 10.77 -11.10
N LEU A 817 31.49 9.51 -11.54
CA LEU A 817 30.27 8.71 -11.45
C LEU A 817 30.49 7.63 -10.39
N THR A 818 29.66 7.56 -9.35
CA THR A 818 29.85 6.63 -8.23
C THR A 818 28.62 5.79 -7.93
N ASP A 819 28.83 4.54 -7.56
CA ASP A 819 27.78 3.67 -7.01
C ASP A 819 27.92 3.63 -5.49
N VAL A 820 27.08 4.38 -4.77
CA VAL A 820 26.93 4.25 -3.31
C VAL A 820 26.34 2.87 -2.95
N ARG A 821 26.44 2.42 -1.69
CA ARG A 821 26.03 1.06 -1.31
C ARG A 821 24.61 0.69 -1.77
N GLY A 822 24.46 -0.46 -2.41
CA GLY A 822 23.18 -0.91 -2.96
C GLY A 822 22.67 -0.10 -4.15
N THR A 823 23.58 0.42 -4.99
CA THR A 823 23.30 1.05 -6.30
C THR A 823 24.29 0.54 -7.36
N GLY A 824 23.94 0.64 -8.65
CA GLY A 824 24.80 0.24 -9.78
C GLY A 824 25.51 -1.11 -9.63
N GLU A 825 26.84 -1.10 -9.68
CA GLU A 825 27.72 -2.30 -9.55
C GLU A 825 27.59 -3.02 -8.18
N THR A 826 26.97 -2.37 -7.18
CA THR A 826 26.70 -2.93 -5.84
C THR A 826 25.23 -3.31 -5.60
N ALA A 827 24.35 -3.25 -6.63
CA ALA A 827 22.90 -3.39 -6.48
C ALA A 827 22.32 -4.82 -6.59
N GLN A 828 23.06 -5.87 -6.22
CA GLN A 828 22.56 -7.25 -6.24
C GLN A 828 22.82 -7.92 -4.88
N GLY A 829 21.94 -8.84 -4.45
CA GLY A 829 22.00 -9.45 -3.12
C GLY A 829 20.60 -9.64 -2.54
N SER A 830 20.44 -9.56 -1.22
CA SER A 830 19.12 -9.44 -0.59
C SER A 830 18.31 -8.24 -1.14
N PRO A 831 16.97 -8.28 -1.12
CA PRO A 831 16.14 -7.14 -1.50
C PRO A 831 16.53 -5.85 -0.77
N VAL A 832 16.63 -4.75 -1.50
CA VAL A 832 17.04 -3.45 -0.94
C VAL A 832 16.07 -2.99 0.17
N THR A 833 14.78 -3.34 0.05
CA THR A 833 13.74 -3.25 1.09
C THR A 833 14.20 -3.85 2.43
N SER A 834 14.67 -5.11 2.42
CA SER A 834 15.19 -5.80 3.60
C SER A 834 16.44 -5.14 4.19
N LEU A 835 17.35 -4.66 3.34
CA LEU A 835 18.56 -3.97 3.79
C LEU A 835 18.23 -2.62 4.46
N ALA A 836 17.28 -1.87 3.90
CA ALA A 836 16.79 -0.62 4.47
C ALA A 836 16.04 -0.84 5.79
N ALA A 837 15.13 -1.82 5.86
CA ALA A 837 14.46 -2.20 7.09
C ALA A 837 15.46 -2.64 8.18
N THR A 838 16.53 -3.36 7.81
CA THR A 838 17.60 -3.75 8.75
C THR A 838 18.38 -2.53 9.27
N GLU A 839 18.67 -1.52 8.44
CA GLU A 839 19.25 -0.24 8.94
C GLU A 839 18.32 0.45 9.93
N LEU A 840 16.99 0.47 9.69
CA LEU A 840 16.01 1.06 10.62
C LEU A 840 15.96 0.29 11.96
N MET A 841 16.03 -1.04 11.93
CA MET A 841 16.12 -1.89 13.13
C MET A 841 17.45 -1.71 13.88
N LEU A 842 18.53 -1.36 13.18
CA LEU A 842 19.83 -0.96 13.74
C LEU A 842 19.93 0.55 14.07
N GLY A 843 18.83 1.32 13.94
CA GLY A 843 18.76 2.72 14.33
C GLY A 843 19.51 3.70 13.41
N HIS A 844 19.71 3.35 12.14
CA HIS A 844 20.22 4.23 11.07
C HIS A 844 19.19 4.29 9.92
N THR A 845 19.54 4.90 8.79
CA THR A 845 18.72 4.85 7.56
C THR A 845 19.59 4.51 6.35
N ALA A 846 19.02 3.85 5.34
CA ALA A 846 19.73 3.57 4.08
C ALA A 846 20.15 4.86 3.35
N LEU A 847 19.31 5.91 3.39
CA LEU A 847 19.65 7.22 2.82
C LEU A 847 20.83 7.88 3.55
N GLY A 848 20.85 7.88 4.89
CA GLY A 848 21.98 8.40 5.68
C GLY A 848 23.27 7.61 5.45
N ALA A 849 23.17 6.28 5.39
CA ALA A 849 24.29 5.39 5.10
C ALA A 849 24.89 5.62 3.69
N ARG A 850 24.06 5.94 2.68
CA ARG A 850 24.50 6.33 1.33
C ARG A 850 25.00 7.79 1.27
N LEU A 851 24.46 8.69 2.08
CA LEU A 851 24.97 10.06 2.21
C LEU A 851 26.40 10.05 2.79
N LYS A 852 26.70 9.15 3.74
CA LYS A 852 28.06 8.88 4.22
C LYS A 852 28.99 8.43 3.08
N ASP A 853 28.54 7.56 2.19
CA ASP A 853 29.31 7.17 1.00
C ASP A 853 29.56 8.38 0.09
N ALA A 854 28.52 9.13 -0.27
CA ALA A 854 28.59 10.32 -1.13
C ALA A 854 29.54 11.40 -0.59
N ARG A 855 29.43 11.74 0.71
CA ARG A 855 30.35 12.67 1.39
C ARG A 855 31.78 12.14 1.43
N THR A 856 31.97 10.82 1.61
CA THR A 856 33.33 10.22 1.55
C THR A 856 33.94 10.33 0.16
N VAL A 857 33.16 10.09 -0.90
CA VAL A 857 33.62 10.28 -2.29
C VAL A 857 34.03 11.73 -2.53
N LEU A 858 33.25 12.71 -2.06
CA LEU A 858 33.62 14.13 -2.18
C LEU A 858 34.91 14.46 -1.41
N ARG A 859 35.09 13.92 -0.19
CA ARG A 859 36.33 14.14 0.58
C ARG A 859 37.55 13.50 -0.08
N TYR A 860 37.40 12.32 -0.70
CA TYR A 860 38.45 11.71 -1.53
C TYR A 860 38.81 12.62 -2.72
N LEU A 861 37.82 13.09 -3.51
CA LEU A 861 38.05 13.99 -4.63
C LEU A 861 38.73 15.30 -4.20
N SER A 862 38.30 15.87 -3.07
CA SER A 862 38.85 17.12 -2.52
C SER A 862 40.30 17.01 -2.06
N GLY A 863 40.75 15.81 -1.69
CA GLY A 863 42.15 15.53 -1.32
C GLY A 863 43.08 15.30 -2.51
N ARG A 864 42.56 15.19 -3.74
CA ARG A 864 43.38 14.91 -4.92
C ARG A 864 44.13 16.15 -5.41
N GLY A 865 45.38 15.96 -5.84
CA GLY A 865 46.23 17.03 -6.36
C GLY A 865 45.78 17.60 -7.72
N ASP A 866 45.01 16.83 -8.51
CA ASP A 866 44.54 17.16 -9.86
C ASP A 866 43.10 17.70 -9.94
N ILE A 867 42.37 17.71 -8.82
CA ILE A 867 40.97 18.19 -8.72
C ILE A 867 40.92 19.49 -7.92
N ASP A 868 40.01 20.40 -8.28
CA ASP A 868 39.79 21.66 -7.59
C ASP A 868 38.68 21.53 -6.53
N PRO A 869 39.01 21.55 -5.23
CA PRO A 869 38.01 21.37 -4.17
C PRO A 869 37.00 22.52 -4.05
N GLY A 870 37.29 23.69 -4.65
CA GLY A 870 36.40 24.86 -4.66
C GLY A 870 35.51 24.98 -5.91
N ARG A 871 35.65 24.07 -6.89
CA ARG A 871 34.82 24.03 -8.10
C ARG A 871 34.20 22.65 -8.28
N VAL A 872 33.36 22.30 -7.29
CA VAL A 872 32.58 21.06 -7.23
C VAL A 872 31.13 21.32 -7.61
N GLY A 873 30.62 20.60 -8.60
CA GLY A 873 29.18 20.49 -8.90
C GLY A 873 28.65 19.12 -8.47
N LEU A 874 27.38 19.05 -8.08
CA LEU A 874 26.67 17.81 -7.82
C LEU A 874 25.55 17.61 -8.83
N TRP A 875 25.32 16.37 -9.26
CA TRP A 875 24.26 15.98 -10.18
C TRP A 875 23.52 14.76 -9.66
N GLY A 876 22.28 14.96 -9.23
CA GLY A 876 21.35 13.89 -8.95
C GLY A 876 20.50 13.61 -10.18
N ASP A 877 20.56 12.42 -10.74
CA ASP A 877 19.70 12.00 -11.85
C ASP A 877 18.75 10.88 -11.40
N SER A 878 17.73 10.63 -12.21
CA SER A 878 16.74 9.58 -12.02
C SER A 878 16.38 9.00 -13.38
N PHE A 879 16.65 7.70 -13.52
CA PHE A 879 16.42 6.96 -14.77
C PHE A 879 15.03 6.32 -14.84
N ALA A 880 14.19 6.55 -13.83
CA ALA A 880 12.79 6.18 -13.86
C ALA A 880 12.00 6.99 -14.91
N GLY A 881 10.98 6.37 -15.51
CA GLY A 881 9.91 7.09 -16.17
C GLY A 881 8.90 7.60 -15.15
N ALA A 882 8.34 8.78 -15.40
CA ALA A 882 7.21 9.29 -14.63
C ALA A 882 5.91 8.59 -15.04
N ASN A 883 5.01 8.38 -14.08
CA ASN A 883 3.65 7.92 -14.33
C ASN A 883 2.82 9.04 -15.00
N PRO A 884 1.88 8.69 -15.91
CA PRO A 884 1.02 9.68 -16.55
C PRO A 884 0.09 10.36 -15.53
N ARG A 885 -0.27 11.63 -15.80
CA ARG A 885 -1.27 12.35 -14.98
C ARG A 885 -2.63 11.67 -15.01
N GLY A 886 -3.07 11.24 -16.20
CA GLY A 886 -4.25 10.41 -16.43
C GLY A 886 -4.03 8.93 -16.13
N LEU A 887 -3.34 8.60 -15.04
CA LEU A 887 -3.33 7.22 -14.53
C LEU A 887 -4.77 6.85 -14.12
N MET A 888 -5.34 5.88 -14.83
CA MET A 888 -6.78 5.58 -14.79
C MET A 888 -7.16 4.70 -13.60
N LEU A 889 -6.19 3.92 -13.13
CA LEU A 889 -6.31 2.98 -12.02
C LEU A 889 -5.03 3.03 -11.19
N ASP A 890 -5.18 3.01 -9.87
CA ASP A 890 -4.08 2.75 -8.95
C ASP A 890 -4.18 1.32 -8.41
N GLN A 891 -3.01 0.74 -8.13
CA GLN A 891 -2.84 -0.49 -7.36
C GLN A 891 -1.72 -0.27 -6.33
N SER A 892 -1.65 -1.09 -5.29
CA SER A 892 -0.47 -1.12 -4.42
C SER A 892 0.70 -1.85 -5.09
N VAL A 893 1.93 -1.52 -4.69
CA VAL A 893 3.14 -2.17 -5.21
C VAL A 893 3.14 -3.67 -4.88
N GLY A 894 3.43 -4.52 -5.86
CA GLY A 894 3.44 -5.98 -5.72
C GLY A 894 2.06 -6.66 -5.78
N GLN A 895 0.97 -5.89 -5.75
CA GLN A 895 -0.39 -6.37 -5.99
C GLN A 895 -0.54 -6.80 -7.47
N GLU A 896 -1.52 -7.66 -7.79
CA GLU A 896 -1.76 -8.11 -9.17
C GLU A 896 -1.99 -6.89 -10.10
N PRO A 897 -1.20 -6.71 -11.17
CA PRO A 897 -1.20 -5.48 -11.95
C PRO A 897 -2.47 -5.37 -12.82
N GLY A 898 -3.06 -4.18 -12.81
CA GLY A 898 -3.99 -3.73 -13.84
C GLY A 898 -3.27 -3.41 -15.17
N PRO A 899 -4.00 -2.92 -16.19
CA PRO A 899 -3.46 -2.78 -17.54
C PRO A 899 -2.36 -1.72 -17.70
N GLN A 900 -2.31 -0.71 -16.83
CA GLN A 900 -1.28 0.33 -16.86
C GLN A 900 -0.09 -0.04 -15.97
N HIS A 901 1.11 -0.11 -16.55
CA HIS A 901 2.33 -0.38 -15.79
C HIS A 901 2.77 0.84 -14.96
N ILE A 902 2.44 0.81 -13.67
CA ILE A 902 2.89 1.80 -12.67
C ILE A 902 4.40 1.66 -12.41
N GLN A 903 5.12 2.79 -12.53
CA GLN A 903 6.55 2.90 -12.22
C GLN A 903 6.76 3.50 -10.84
N GLN A 904 7.68 2.92 -10.05
CA GLN A 904 8.23 3.59 -8.87
C GLN A 904 9.23 4.68 -9.27
N ALA A 905 9.36 5.72 -8.45
CA ALA A 905 10.39 6.74 -8.63
C ALA A 905 11.77 6.24 -8.18
N ASP A 906 12.83 6.77 -8.81
CA ASP A 906 14.20 6.80 -8.26
C ASP A 906 14.50 8.24 -7.79
N PRO A 907 14.15 8.64 -6.55
CA PRO A 907 14.52 9.96 -6.05
C PRO A 907 15.94 9.97 -5.43
N LEU A 908 16.62 8.82 -5.38
CA LEU A 908 17.83 8.62 -4.58
C LEU A 908 18.98 9.52 -5.05
N GLY A 909 19.21 9.60 -6.37
CA GLY A 909 20.24 10.48 -6.93
C GLY A 909 20.03 11.94 -6.55
N SER A 910 18.79 12.42 -6.68
CA SER A 910 18.40 13.79 -6.32
C SER A 910 18.54 14.09 -4.83
N LEU A 911 18.09 13.18 -3.96
CA LEU A 911 18.23 13.31 -2.51
C LEU A 911 19.70 13.36 -2.07
N LEU A 912 20.56 12.51 -2.65
CA LEU A 912 21.99 12.50 -2.34
C LEU A 912 22.69 13.79 -2.80
N ALA A 913 22.31 14.34 -3.96
CA ALA A 913 22.85 15.61 -4.45
C ALA A 913 22.46 16.80 -3.54
N LEU A 914 21.17 16.92 -3.19
CA LEU A 914 20.69 18.00 -2.31
C LEU A 914 21.27 17.89 -0.89
N LEU A 915 21.27 16.69 -0.29
CA LEU A 915 21.80 16.50 1.06
C LEU A 915 23.33 16.64 1.10
N THR A 916 24.07 16.18 0.09
CA THR A 916 25.52 16.42 0.05
C THR A 916 25.81 17.91 -0.07
N GLY A 917 25.07 18.65 -0.92
CA GLY A 917 25.18 20.11 -1.00
C GLY A 917 24.81 20.84 0.30
N LEU A 918 23.94 20.26 1.13
CA LEU A 918 23.56 20.83 2.43
C LEU A 918 24.67 20.69 3.49
N TYR A 919 25.42 19.58 3.49
CA TYR A 919 26.47 19.31 4.49
C TYR A 919 27.90 19.66 4.05
N GLU A 920 28.11 20.04 2.79
CA GLU A 920 29.45 20.22 2.22
C GLU A 920 29.58 21.63 1.60
N ASP A 921 29.97 22.61 2.43
CA ASP A 921 29.94 24.04 2.07
C ASP A 921 30.70 24.40 0.78
N GLN A 922 31.76 23.66 0.49
CA GLN A 922 32.61 23.75 -0.70
C GLN A 922 31.91 23.39 -2.04
N VAL A 923 30.71 22.81 -2.00
CA VAL A 923 29.90 22.57 -3.21
C VAL A 923 29.44 23.91 -3.79
N ARG A 924 29.57 24.07 -5.10
CA ARG A 924 29.30 25.33 -5.81
C ARG A 924 27.97 25.35 -6.56
N ALA A 925 27.55 24.21 -7.10
CA ALA A 925 26.28 24.04 -7.81
C ALA A 925 25.66 22.66 -7.55
N VAL A 926 24.34 22.57 -7.54
CA VAL A 926 23.59 21.31 -7.43
C VAL A 926 22.53 21.25 -8.52
N ALA A 927 22.59 20.25 -9.40
CA ALA A 927 21.53 19.94 -10.36
C ALA A 927 20.79 18.67 -9.95
N VAL A 928 19.46 18.69 -10.01
CA VAL A 928 18.62 17.51 -9.79
C VAL A 928 17.59 17.33 -10.91
N ARG A 929 17.50 16.10 -11.42
CA ARG A 929 16.60 15.71 -12.50
C ARG A 929 15.65 14.61 -12.03
N ARG A 930 14.34 14.78 -12.26
CA ARG A 930 13.27 13.81 -11.94
C ARG A 930 13.24 13.34 -10.48
N GLY A 931 13.77 14.14 -9.56
CA GLY A 931 13.67 13.90 -8.12
C GLY A 931 12.27 14.15 -7.56
N LEU A 932 11.99 13.56 -6.39
CA LEU A 932 10.83 13.91 -5.58
C LEU A 932 10.97 15.35 -5.06
N LEU A 933 9.95 16.21 -5.26
CA LEU A 933 9.97 17.59 -4.75
C LEU A 933 9.67 17.69 -3.24
N SER A 934 8.85 16.78 -2.71
CA SER A 934 8.33 16.85 -1.34
C SER A 934 8.02 15.45 -0.80
N TYR A 935 8.53 15.14 0.39
CA TYR A 935 8.11 13.99 1.20
C TYR A 935 6.64 14.13 1.66
N LEU A 936 6.16 15.34 1.95
CA LEU A 936 4.74 15.55 2.30
C LEU A 936 3.80 15.12 1.15
N SER A 937 4.23 15.24 -0.11
CA SER A 937 3.48 14.73 -1.27
C SER A 937 3.26 13.21 -1.28
N VAL A 938 4.09 12.44 -0.56
CA VAL A 938 3.96 10.98 -0.39
C VAL A 938 2.73 10.61 0.44
N LEU A 939 2.25 11.52 1.30
CA LEU A 939 1.08 11.31 2.16
C LEU A 939 -0.23 11.88 1.57
N LYS A 940 -0.17 12.67 0.48
CA LYS A 940 -1.35 13.32 -0.14
C LYS A 940 -2.36 12.35 -0.76
N ASP A 941 -2.02 11.07 -0.90
CA ASP A 941 -2.85 10.01 -1.48
C ASP A 941 -2.74 8.73 -0.63
N ARG A 942 -3.64 7.77 -0.82
CA ARG A 942 -3.56 6.42 -0.22
C ARG A 942 -2.62 5.48 -0.98
N PHE A 943 -2.23 5.86 -2.20
CA PHE A 943 -1.18 5.20 -2.98
C PHE A 943 0.08 6.07 -3.05
N CYS A 944 1.24 5.47 -2.83
CA CYS A 944 2.52 6.10 -3.11
C CYS A 944 3.47 5.12 -3.81
N TYR A 945 4.29 5.64 -4.72
CA TYR A 945 5.18 4.86 -5.57
C TYR A 945 6.66 5.17 -5.31
N MET A 946 6.98 5.41 -4.04
CA MET A 946 8.35 5.55 -3.53
C MET A 946 8.92 4.16 -3.14
N PRO A 947 10.25 3.98 -3.16
CA PRO A 947 10.91 2.82 -2.55
C PRO A 947 11.21 3.08 -1.06
N GLN A 948 11.27 2.03 -0.24
CA GLN A 948 11.46 2.18 1.22
C GLN A 948 12.86 2.71 1.62
N ASP A 949 13.87 2.53 0.78
CA ASP A 949 15.27 2.84 1.07
C ASP A 949 15.63 4.34 0.99
N VAL A 950 14.66 5.19 0.64
CA VAL A 950 14.73 6.66 0.74
C VAL A 950 13.82 7.24 1.82
N ILE A 951 13.08 6.39 2.55
CA ILE A 951 12.21 6.80 3.65
C ILE A 951 13.06 7.01 4.91
N VAL A 952 12.87 8.16 5.55
CA VAL A 952 13.59 8.56 6.78
C VAL A 952 12.55 8.81 7.87
N PRO A 953 12.40 7.92 8.87
CA PRO A 953 11.25 8.02 9.77
C PRO A 953 11.30 9.22 10.73
N GLY A 954 10.28 10.07 10.62
CA GLY A 954 10.13 11.35 11.30
C GLY A 954 10.83 12.52 10.60
N ILE A 955 11.14 12.43 9.30
CA ILE A 955 11.82 13.51 8.56
C ILE A 955 11.00 14.81 8.55
N LEU A 956 9.67 14.72 8.40
CA LEU A 956 8.76 15.87 8.37
C LEU A 956 8.59 16.56 9.73
N GLU A 957 9.17 16.02 10.80
CA GLU A 957 9.33 16.69 12.10
C GLU A 957 10.57 17.61 12.14
N SER A 958 11.31 17.70 11.04
CA SER A 958 12.56 18.47 10.93
C SER A 958 12.57 19.35 9.69
N ALA A 959 12.22 18.81 8.52
CA ALA A 959 12.13 19.54 7.26
C ALA A 959 11.52 18.69 6.14
N ASP A 960 11.08 19.34 5.06
CA ASP A 960 10.84 18.72 3.76
C ASP A 960 11.99 19.05 2.78
N ILE A 961 12.00 18.42 1.61
CA ILE A 961 13.02 18.60 0.55
C ILE A 961 13.07 20.06 0.09
N VAL A 962 11.94 20.76 0.06
CA VAL A 962 11.87 22.21 -0.23
C VAL A 962 12.65 23.05 0.78
N ASP A 963 12.64 22.68 2.07
CA ASP A 963 13.42 23.39 3.10
C ASP A 963 14.92 23.14 2.96
N VAL A 964 15.31 21.94 2.51
CA VAL A 964 16.71 21.64 2.12
C VAL A 964 17.12 22.51 0.93
N ILE A 965 16.29 22.63 -0.11
CA ILE A 965 16.56 23.51 -1.26
C ILE A 965 16.68 24.96 -0.81
N ALA A 966 15.77 25.46 0.03
CA ALA A 966 15.82 26.80 0.58
C ALA A 966 17.12 27.07 1.37
N ALA A 967 17.58 26.09 2.17
CA ALA A 967 18.81 26.16 2.94
C ALA A 967 20.11 26.07 2.11
N LEU A 968 20.04 25.80 0.80
CA LEU A 968 21.18 25.93 -0.10
C LEU A 968 21.46 27.38 -0.51
N SER A 969 20.52 28.32 -0.35
CA SER A 969 20.69 29.72 -0.78
C SER A 969 21.94 30.38 -0.18
N PRO A 970 22.78 31.09 -0.96
CA PRO A 970 22.61 31.49 -2.36
C PRO A 970 23.35 30.59 -3.39
N ARG A 971 23.68 29.33 -3.03
CA ARG A 971 24.34 28.36 -3.93
C ARG A 971 23.49 28.11 -5.18
N ALA A 972 24.12 27.86 -6.33
CA ALA A 972 23.36 27.59 -7.55
C ALA A 972 22.62 26.24 -7.45
N VAL A 973 21.32 26.22 -7.72
CA VAL A 973 20.46 25.02 -7.75
C VAL A 973 19.64 25.00 -9.04
N LEU A 974 19.65 23.85 -9.72
CA LEU A 974 18.80 23.55 -10.89
C LEU A 974 17.87 22.38 -10.55
N LEU A 975 16.56 22.60 -10.71
CA LEU A 975 15.49 21.62 -10.54
C LEU A 975 14.86 21.33 -11.91
N GLU A 976 14.89 20.08 -12.37
CA GLU A 976 14.42 19.71 -13.72
C GLU A 976 13.49 18.50 -13.72
N GLY A 977 12.24 18.67 -14.18
CA GLY A 977 11.28 17.59 -14.40
C GLY A 977 10.88 16.80 -13.15
N LEU A 978 10.76 17.47 -11.99
CA LEU A 978 10.49 16.85 -10.69
C LEU A 978 9.14 16.10 -10.63
N VAL A 979 9.04 15.17 -9.68
CA VAL A 979 7.87 14.30 -9.49
C VAL A 979 7.25 14.38 -8.09
N ASP A 980 6.00 13.92 -7.98
CA ASP A 980 5.26 13.75 -6.72
C ASP A 980 5.42 12.35 -6.08
N GLY A 981 4.76 12.13 -4.94
CA GLY A 981 4.69 10.85 -4.23
C GLY A 981 4.07 9.68 -5.00
N ARG A 982 3.40 9.93 -6.15
CA ARG A 982 2.92 8.92 -7.11
C ARG A 982 3.78 8.89 -8.39
N ASN A 983 4.99 9.43 -8.34
CA ASN A 983 5.97 9.48 -9.43
C ASN A 983 5.40 10.17 -10.69
N ARG A 984 4.53 11.17 -10.55
CA ARG A 984 3.96 11.95 -11.67
C ARG A 984 4.72 13.26 -11.84
N SER A 985 5.07 13.64 -13.07
CA SER A 985 5.74 14.91 -13.36
C SER A 985 4.88 16.11 -12.93
N LEU A 986 5.46 17.01 -12.15
CA LEU A 986 4.82 18.25 -11.70
C LEU A 986 4.69 19.27 -12.83
N SER A 987 3.67 20.12 -12.78
CA SER A 987 3.47 21.22 -13.73
C SER A 987 4.08 22.52 -13.19
N THR A 988 4.31 23.51 -14.05
CA THR A 988 4.85 24.83 -13.67
C THR A 988 4.07 25.46 -12.50
N SER A 989 2.73 25.41 -12.54
CA SER A 989 1.89 25.95 -11.46
C SER A 989 1.98 25.17 -10.13
N GLU A 990 2.22 23.85 -10.18
CA GLU A 990 2.46 23.05 -8.97
C GLU A 990 3.86 23.28 -8.42
N LEU A 991 4.87 23.40 -9.29
CA LEU A 991 6.24 23.76 -8.92
C LEU A 991 6.26 25.13 -8.22
N GLU A 992 5.56 26.13 -8.76
CA GLU A 992 5.41 27.45 -8.13
C GLU A 992 4.73 27.37 -6.76
N GLY A 993 3.64 26.60 -6.63
CA GLY A 993 2.89 26.46 -5.38
C GLY A 993 3.67 25.75 -4.26
N GLU A 994 4.47 24.74 -4.58
CA GLU A 994 5.24 23.96 -3.59
C GLU A 994 6.61 24.61 -3.27
N LEU A 995 7.23 25.35 -4.20
CA LEU A 995 8.58 25.92 -4.03
C LEU A 995 8.63 27.27 -3.28
N GLY A 996 7.51 27.82 -2.82
CA GLY A 996 7.45 29.19 -2.25
C GLY A 996 8.50 29.49 -1.16
N ALA A 997 8.82 28.53 -0.29
CA ALA A 997 9.86 28.69 0.74
C ALA A 997 11.29 28.75 0.16
N ALA A 998 11.55 28.02 -0.93
CA ALA A 998 12.81 28.10 -1.67
C ALA A 998 12.90 29.40 -2.50
N GLN A 999 11.83 29.77 -3.22
CA GLN A 999 11.76 31.04 -3.95
C GLN A 999 12.04 32.24 -3.03
N GLU A 1000 11.48 32.24 -1.81
CA GLU A 1000 11.73 33.28 -0.82
C GLU A 1000 13.19 33.33 -0.35
N ALA A 1001 13.79 32.17 -0.03
CA ALA A 1001 15.20 32.09 0.34
C ALA A 1001 16.14 32.56 -0.78
N TYR A 1002 15.72 32.45 -2.04
CA TYR A 1002 16.45 32.89 -3.22
C TYR A 1002 16.07 34.30 -3.71
N ARG A 1003 15.18 35.03 -3.03
CA ARG A 1003 14.71 36.38 -3.43
C ARG A 1003 15.86 37.38 -3.67
N GLY A 1004 16.97 37.26 -2.94
CA GLY A 1004 18.17 38.10 -3.11
C GLY A 1004 19.12 37.68 -4.26
N ALA A 1005 18.91 36.49 -4.85
CA ALA A 1005 19.73 35.95 -5.94
C ALA A 1005 18.89 35.00 -6.84
N PRO A 1006 17.77 35.47 -7.44
CA PRO A 1006 16.78 34.58 -8.06
C PRO A 1006 17.34 33.77 -9.24
N SER A 1007 18.32 34.31 -9.97
CA SER A 1007 19.03 33.61 -11.05
C SER A 1007 19.90 32.43 -10.59
N ARG A 1008 20.03 32.19 -9.27
CA ARG A 1008 20.69 31.00 -8.70
C ARG A 1008 19.72 29.83 -8.46
N LEU A 1009 18.40 30.03 -8.51
CA LEU A 1009 17.41 28.95 -8.45
C LEU A 1009 16.72 28.82 -9.81
N VAL A 1010 17.14 27.83 -10.59
CA VAL A 1010 16.57 27.54 -11.92
C VAL A 1010 15.61 26.37 -11.80
N VAL A 1011 14.40 26.50 -12.36
CA VAL A 1011 13.36 25.48 -12.32
C VAL A 1011 12.85 25.23 -13.74
N ARG A 1012 12.72 23.96 -14.13
CA ARG A 1012 12.24 23.53 -15.44
C ARG A 1012 11.19 22.42 -15.29
N GLU A 1013 10.05 22.58 -15.95
CA GLU A 1013 9.00 21.54 -16.02
C GLU A 1013 9.44 20.30 -16.81
N GLN A 1014 10.24 20.50 -17.87
CA GLN A 1014 10.66 19.43 -18.78
C GLN A 1014 12.19 19.27 -18.79
N VAL A 1015 12.64 18.06 -19.15
CA VAL A 1015 14.07 17.73 -19.27
C VAL A 1015 14.63 18.27 -20.58
N ALA A 1016 15.66 19.12 -20.51
CA ALA A 1016 16.32 19.68 -21.67
C ALA A 1016 17.78 19.19 -21.75
N GLU A 1017 18.04 18.14 -22.54
CA GLU A 1017 19.41 17.68 -22.83
C GLU A 1017 20.00 18.49 -24.01
N PRO A 1018 21.25 18.98 -23.95
CA PRO A 1018 22.24 18.84 -22.88
C PRO A 1018 22.31 20.07 -21.95
N GLU A 1019 21.22 20.81 -21.74
CA GLU A 1019 21.26 22.11 -21.05
C GLU A 1019 21.65 22.01 -19.56
N LEU A 1020 21.42 20.87 -18.89
CA LEU A 1020 21.85 20.67 -17.50
C LEU A 1020 23.39 20.65 -17.41
N ALA A 1021 24.07 19.99 -18.36
CA ALA A 1021 25.53 20.02 -18.45
C ALA A 1021 26.07 21.42 -18.74
N THR A 1022 25.42 22.16 -19.65
CA THR A 1022 25.78 23.55 -19.97
C THR A 1022 25.60 24.47 -18.76
N TRP A 1023 24.53 24.30 -17.98
CA TRP A 1023 24.30 25.06 -16.74
C TRP A 1023 25.35 24.76 -15.68
N LEU A 1024 25.64 23.49 -15.39
CA LEU A 1024 26.70 23.08 -14.46
C LEU A 1024 28.06 23.67 -14.86
N ALA A 1025 28.41 23.61 -16.14
CA ALA A 1025 29.65 24.17 -16.64
C ALA A 1025 29.75 25.69 -16.44
N GLY A 1026 28.65 26.42 -16.67
CA GLY A 1026 28.55 27.86 -16.40
C GLY A 1026 28.78 28.21 -14.93
N GLU A 1027 28.12 27.51 -14.00
CA GLU A 1027 28.27 27.80 -12.56
C GLU A 1027 29.65 27.43 -12.00
N LEU A 1028 30.33 26.42 -12.58
CA LEU A 1028 31.70 26.02 -12.23
C LEU A 1028 32.79 26.83 -12.94
N SER A 1029 32.44 27.68 -13.91
CA SER A 1029 33.37 28.59 -14.61
C SER A 1029 33.36 30.02 -14.05
N ARG A 1030 32.33 30.38 -13.29
CA ARG A 1030 32.26 31.57 -12.43
C ARG A 1030 33.12 31.38 -11.16
#